data_AF-A0A4V5NDC3-F1
#
_entry.id   AF-A0A4V5NDC3-F1
#
_cell.length_a   1.000
_cell.length_b   1.000
_cell.length_c   1.000
_cell.angle_alpha   90.00
_cell.angle_beta   90.00
_cell.angle_gamma   90.00
#
_symmetry.space_group_name_H-M   'P 1'
#
loop_
_entity.id
_entity.type
_entity.pdbx_description
1 polymer ?
#
loop_
_entity_poly.entity_id
_entity_poly.type
_entity_poly.pdbx_seq_one_letter_code
_entity_poly.pdbx_strand_id
1 'polypeptide(L)'
;MMIFLKNYSDLRLDIVGFLAILGEGSVLANAQVASLSRLFYLPRLLPAPQALLRPSRPEILAPHIADVAGVQSGNHKRHVNHVAHVLINGEAFPKHSVRVYEIRRNANAAPDLPKAKTKAPLSIVALLGCAFSLPLLILSISMNDGMALLATILLSFLSTVIGIGQKWKLELTKRTSKDIVPPGDVVIRYPKGNFLVVKCTEETSRELYFAPEEIEYQVTHPEIYRLISLLGTLMLMFGVICLGNATLTLQVCFAASYMLLNAAYWIVAALPHKLHWNLTCFMVEEQKIEKSEPTTFTEALWQAIVVTKSTEWCKIGKAAPMTEAWNQWLHDAEVQAKTVGQYVDGMDYTTYQLPDWDPQKALRELMNPTFNHDSSGSAEAEYDRLRDLARQEQGKRQHCFDKARIPPIPPGSRQAYERGDGAAAHELSEEGKRHGQLMDQYNKQASDYIFRENNAVGRVDGDTIDLHGQYVKEAEEILEQRIRYAQQTGQTHLHVLVPASITRKIWLTLLRLLSIVGKGNHSPAHVQKIKPRVEEICQELGLQYSTEPNAGRMYINLTGGPADMPSQHHTGAGAPHYQQHHGQQQQQQYGGGQQQYGQQTGYPAQHQQYGGQQQHQNQNQNQNEELEQLAKKLLPKLFRACRGCCVVM
;
A
#
# COMPACT_ATOMS: atom_id res chain seq x y z
N MET A 1 -14.12 29.58 -45.05
CA MET A 1 -15.56 29.94 -45.11
C MET A 1 -16.36 28.66 -44.91
N MET A 2 -16.81 28.42 -43.68
CA MET A 2 -17.67 27.27 -43.36
C MET A 2 -18.98 27.43 -44.13
N ILE A 3 -19.24 26.54 -45.08
CA ILE A 3 -20.54 26.42 -45.73
C ILE A 3 -21.47 25.80 -44.69
N PHE A 4 -22.10 26.65 -43.89
CA PHE A 4 -23.13 26.25 -42.94
C PHE A 4 -24.34 25.76 -43.73
N LEU A 5 -24.88 24.62 -43.31
CA LEU A 5 -25.98 23.87 -43.93
C LEU A 5 -27.10 24.78 -44.44
N LYS A 6 -27.38 24.73 -45.75
CA LYS A 6 -28.39 25.59 -46.41
C LYS A 6 -29.82 25.07 -46.21
N ASN A 7 -29.99 23.78 -45.91
CA ASN A 7 -31.26 23.13 -45.59
C ASN A 7 -31.06 22.20 -44.40
N TYR A 8 -31.87 22.35 -43.34
CA TYR A 8 -31.81 21.48 -42.17
C TYR A 8 -32.26 20.04 -42.46
N SER A 9 -33.06 19.81 -43.50
CA SER A 9 -33.64 18.50 -43.86
C SER A 9 -32.62 17.41 -44.24
N ASP A 10 -31.38 17.77 -44.55
CA ASP A 10 -30.33 16.80 -44.94
C ASP A 10 -29.51 16.30 -43.74
N LEU A 11 -29.76 16.85 -42.55
CA LEU A 11 -29.08 16.44 -41.32
C LEU A 11 -29.74 15.18 -40.75
N ARG A 12 -29.37 13.99 -41.24
CA ARG A 12 -29.73 12.73 -40.55
C ARG A 12 -28.91 12.59 -39.27
N LEU A 13 -29.49 12.93 -38.12
CA LEU A 13 -28.83 12.84 -36.82
C LEU A 13 -28.96 11.43 -36.24
N ASP A 14 -28.43 10.41 -36.93
CA ASP A 14 -28.23 9.07 -36.34
C ASP A 14 -27.37 9.12 -35.05
N ILE A 15 -26.70 10.27 -34.83
CA ILE A 15 -25.93 10.65 -33.65
C ILE A 15 -26.78 10.79 -32.37
N VAL A 16 -28.08 11.12 -32.45
CA VAL A 16 -28.88 11.38 -31.23
C VAL A 16 -29.02 10.12 -30.36
N GLY A 17 -29.15 8.94 -30.99
CA GLY A 17 -29.18 7.67 -30.27
C GLY A 17 -27.90 7.42 -29.47
N PHE A 18 -26.75 7.83 -29.98
CA PHE A 18 -25.47 7.73 -29.25
C PHE A 18 -25.42 8.66 -28.04
N LEU A 19 -25.96 9.87 -28.12
CA LEU A 19 -26.02 10.80 -26.96
C LEU A 19 -26.83 10.23 -25.79
N ALA A 20 -27.86 9.42 -26.07
CA ALA A 20 -28.63 8.74 -25.04
C ALA A 20 -27.83 7.62 -24.34
N ILE A 21 -26.84 7.04 -25.01
CA ILE A 21 -26.01 5.92 -24.54
C ILE A 21 -24.68 6.43 -23.93
N LEU A 22 -24.23 7.63 -24.29
CA LEU A 22 -23.05 8.27 -23.74
C LEU A 22 -23.26 8.74 -22.28
N GLY A 23 -22.16 8.82 -21.52
CA GLY A 23 -22.17 9.29 -20.13
C GLY A 23 -22.12 8.21 -19.05
N GLU A 24 -21.82 6.95 -19.42
CA GLU A 24 -21.77 5.81 -18.49
C GLU A 24 -20.96 6.08 -17.22
N GLY A 25 -19.75 6.64 -17.35
CA GLY A 25 -18.90 6.95 -16.18
C GLY A 25 -19.55 7.90 -15.17
N SER A 26 -20.20 8.96 -15.65
CA SER A 26 -20.87 9.96 -14.80
C SER A 26 -22.10 9.39 -14.06
N VAL A 27 -22.83 8.49 -14.73
CA VAL A 27 -24.00 7.82 -14.16
C VAL A 27 -23.57 6.76 -13.15
N LEU A 28 -22.54 5.97 -13.46
CA LEU A 28 -22.00 4.96 -12.57
C LEU A 28 -21.40 5.55 -11.29
N ALA A 29 -20.73 6.70 -11.38
CA ALA A 29 -20.18 7.41 -10.22
C ALA A 29 -21.25 7.75 -9.16
N ASN A 30 -22.50 7.94 -9.59
CA ASN A 30 -23.62 8.29 -8.73
C ASN A 30 -24.65 7.15 -8.54
N ALA A 31 -24.42 5.98 -9.14
CA ALA A 31 -25.40 4.90 -9.22
C ALA A 31 -25.86 4.39 -7.85
N GLN A 32 -24.91 4.25 -6.90
CA GLN A 32 -25.19 3.77 -5.54
C GLN A 32 -26.16 4.72 -4.81
N VAL A 33 -25.91 6.02 -4.84
CA VAL A 33 -26.78 7.00 -4.15
C VAL A 33 -28.08 7.24 -4.91
N ALA A 34 -28.04 7.19 -6.25
CA ALA A 34 -29.22 7.32 -7.09
C ALA A 34 -30.25 6.23 -6.76
N SER A 35 -29.81 4.98 -6.72
CA SER A 35 -30.65 3.81 -6.40
C SER A 35 -31.17 3.82 -4.96
N LEU A 36 -30.45 4.43 -4.02
CA LEU A 36 -30.91 4.63 -2.64
C LEU A 36 -32.03 5.68 -2.54
N SER A 37 -32.13 6.64 -3.47
CA SER A 37 -33.19 7.66 -3.47
C SER A 37 -34.56 7.12 -3.90
N ARG A 38 -35.66 7.70 -3.38
CA ARG A 38 -37.03 7.39 -3.85
C ARG A 38 -37.34 8.02 -5.21
N LEU A 39 -36.65 9.09 -5.58
CA LEU A 39 -36.79 9.73 -6.89
C LEU A 39 -36.33 8.83 -8.04
N PHE A 40 -35.67 7.72 -7.73
CA PHE A 40 -35.20 6.78 -8.72
C PHE A 40 -36.35 6.08 -9.48
N TYR A 41 -37.54 5.97 -8.88
CA TYR A 41 -38.75 5.46 -9.54
C TYR A 41 -39.42 6.45 -10.49
N LEU A 42 -39.07 7.73 -10.43
CA LEU A 42 -39.68 8.77 -11.25
C LEU A 42 -39.33 8.53 -12.73
N PRO A 43 -40.33 8.42 -13.63
CA PRO A 43 -40.08 8.34 -15.07
C PRO A 43 -39.37 9.60 -15.54
N ARG A 44 -38.18 9.42 -16.12
CA ARG A 44 -37.31 10.52 -16.56
C ARG A 44 -36.37 10.05 -17.66
N LEU A 45 -35.86 11.01 -18.43
CA LEU A 45 -34.72 10.73 -19.29
C LEU A 45 -33.47 10.51 -18.44
N LEU A 46 -32.81 9.38 -18.67
CA LEU A 46 -31.57 8.99 -18.01
C LEU A 46 -30.51 8.74 -19.11
N PRO A 47 -29.37 9.45 -19.11
CA PRO A 47 -28.24 9.13 -19.98
C PRO A 47 -27.65 7.77 -19.60
N ALA A 48 -27.07 7.07 -20.58
CA ALA A 48 -26.40 5.78 -20.42
C ALA A 48 -27.11 4.78 -19.49
N PRO A 49 -28.43 4.52 -19.66
CA PRO A 49 -29.20 3.68 -18.74
C PRO A 49 -28.70 2.23 -18.70
N GLN A 50 -28.05 1.75 -19.77
CA GLN A 50 -27.43 0.43 -19.85
C GLN A 50 -26.37 0.18 -18.76
N ALA A 51 -25.72 1.24 -18.27
CA ALA A 51 -24.71 1.14 -17.21
C ALA A 51 -25.28 0.56 -15.90
N LEU A 52 -26.59 0.72 -15.71
CA LEU A 52 -27.34 0.27 -14.54
C LEU A 52 -28.06 -1.06 -14.76
N LEU A 53 -27.92 -1.69 -15.93
CA LEU A 53 -28.53 -2.98 -16.29
C LEU A 53 -27.51 -4.12 -16.24
N ARG A 54 -26.76 -4.22 -15.14
CA ARG A 54 -25.68 -5.21 -15.00
C ARG A 54 -26.23 -6.63 -14.88
N PRO A 55 -25.59 -7.66 -15.47
CA PRO A 55 -26.03 -9.06 -15.31
C PRO A 55 -26.03 -9.53 -13.85
N SER A 56 -25.05 -9.06 -13.07
CA SER A 56 -24.95 -9.28 -11.63
C SER A 56 -24.89 -7.94 -10.90
N ARG A 57 -25.59 -7.86 -9.77
CA ARG A 57 -25.60 -6.68 -8.90
C ARG A 57 -24.52 -6.82 -7.81
N PRO A 58 -23.85 -5.73 -7.41
CA PRO A 58 -22.89 -5.77 -6.32
C PRO A 58 -23.58 -6.03 -4.98
N GLU A 59 -23.06 -6.95 -4.18
CA GLU A 59 -23.62 -7.29 -2.86
C GLU A 59 -23.07 -6.39 -1.73
N ILE A 60 -21.93 -5.75 -1.99
CA ILE A 60 -21.25 -4.83 -1.07
C ILE A 60 -20.98 -3.49 -1.74
N LEU A 61 -20.89 -2.44 -0.94
CA LEU A 61 -20.42 -1.14 -1.42
C LEU A 61 -18.94 -1.21 -1.78
N ALA A 62 -18.52 -0.42 -2.77
CA ALA A 62 -17.15 -0.40 -3.25
C ALA A 62 -16.21 0.16 -2.15
N PRO A 63 -15.30 -0.66 -1.59
CA PRO A 63 -14.41 -0.20 -0.53
C PRO A 63 -13.26 0.63 -1.08
N HIS A 64 -12.60 1.39 -0.21
CA HIS A 64 -11.44 2.21 -0.55
C HIS A 64 -10.15 1.63 0.07
N ILE A 65 -9.03 1.77 -0.64
CA ILE A 65 -7.74 1.21 -0.22
C ILE A 65 -7.18 2.00 0.96
N ALA A 66 -7.12 1.36 2.13
CA ALA A 66 -6.51 1.88 3.35
C ALA A 66 -6.27 0.72 4.32
N ASP A 67 -5.24 0.78 5.17
CA ASP A 67 -5.07 -0.20 6.25
C ASP A 67 -5.78 0.32 7.50
N VAL A 68 -6.77 -0.43 7.98
CA VAL A 68 -7.59 -0.10 9.13
C VAL A 68 -7.26 -1.09 10.25
N ALA A 69 -6.78 -0.57 11.37
CA ALA A 69 -6.40 -1.36 12.54
C ALA A 69 -7.10 -0.84 13.80
N GLY A 70 -7.70 -1.74 14.58
CA GLY A 70 -8.22 -1.43 15.90
C GLY A 70 -7.07 -1.28 16.89
N VAL A 71 -7.09 -0.22 17.71
CA VAL A 71 -6.02 0.08 18.68
C VAL A 71 -5.95 -0.99 19.76
N GLN A 72 -7.10 -1.38 20.30
CA GLN A 72 -7.20 -2.33 21.43
C GLN A 72 -7.93 -3.62 21.06
N SER A 73 -8.79 -3.60 20.04
CA SER A 73 -9.57 -4.77 19.62
C SER A 73 -8.74 -5.79 18.82
N GLY A 74 -7.59 -5.39 18.29
CA GLY A 74 -6.75 -6.23 17.44
C GLY A 74 -7.33 -6.55 16.05
N ASN A 75 -8.51 -6.00 15.73
CA ASN A 75 -9.14 -6.16 14.44
C ASN A 75 -8.35 -5.45 13.35
N HIS A 76 -8.26 -6.05 12.15
CA HIS A 76 -7.54 -5.45 11.04
C HIS A 76 -8.16 -5.76 9.69
N LYS A 77 -8.20 -4.75 8.83
CA LYS A 77 -8.79 -4.80 7.49
C LYS A 77 -7.95 -3.96 6.53
N ARG A 78 -7.70 -4.47 5.33
CA ARG A 78 -6.88 -3.80 4.30
C ARG A 78 -7.66 -2.83 3.40
N HIS A 79 -8.85 -2.44 3.84
CA HIS A 79 -9.65 -1.44 3.18
C HIS A 79 -10.54 -0.74 4.19
N VAL A 80 -10.90 0.50 3.88
CA VAL A 80 -11.95 1.23 4.58
C VAL A 80 -13.27 1.05 3.84
N ASN A 81 -14.31 0.74 4.62
CA ASN A 81 -15.69 0.64 4.17
C ASN A 81 -16.18 1.97 3.54
N HIS A 82 -17.15 1.89 2.62
CA HIS A 82 -17.56 3.04 1.81
C HIS A 82 -18.20 4.14 2.65
N VAL A 83 -19.13 3.80 3.55
CA VAL A 83 -19.82 4.79 4.39
C VAL A 83 -18.83 5.52 5.28
N ALA A 84 -17.87 4.80 5.86
CA ALA A 84 -16.83 5.38 6.69
C ALA A 84 -15.93 6.35 5.89
N HIS A 85 -15.57 5.99 4.64
CA HIS A 85 -14.82 6.87 3.75
C HIS A 85 -15.63 8.11 3.33
N VAL A 86 -16.93 7.97 3.08
CA VAL A 86 -17.80 9.12 2.79
C VAL A 86 -17.92 10.03 4.01
N LEU A 87 -18.00 9.48 5.23
CA LEU A 87 -18.08 10.26 6.46
C LEU A 87 -16.83 11.14 6.64
N ILE A 88 -15.64 10.53 6.53
CA ILE A 88 -14.35 11.20 6.63
C ILE A 88 -13.48 10.76 5.45
N ASN A 89 -13.32 11.66 4.47
CA ASN A 89 -12.45 11.39 3.33
C ASN A 89 -10.98 11.63 3.72
N GLY A 90 -10.38 10.62 4.35
CA GLY A 90 -8.98 10.70 4.76
C GLY A 90 -7.98 10.62 3.59
N GLU A 91 -8.41 10.24 2.40
CA GLU A 91 -7.56 10.25 1.20
C GLU A 91 -7.26 11.68 0.70
N ALA A 92 -8.15 12.62 0.98
CA ALA A 92 -7.99 14.02 0.63
C ALA A 92 -6.96 14.77 1.51
N PHE A 93 -6.52 14.17 2.62
CA PHE A 93 -5.59 14.83 3.53
C PHE A 93 -4.18 14.95 2.95
N PRO A 94 -3.38 15.96 3.39
CA PRO A 94 -2.00 16.12 2.96
C PRO A 94 -1.14 14.89 3.27
N LYS A 95 -0.05 14.73 2.50
CA LYS A 95 0.91 13.63 2.69
C LYS A 95 1.46 13.67 4.12
N HIS A 96 1.55 12.50 4.77
CA HIS A 96 2.02 12.34 6.15
C HIS A 96 1.19 13.03 7.24
N SER A 97 0.11 13.76 6.92
CA SER A 97 -0.69 14.41 7.97
C SER A 97 -1.33 13.40 8.94
N VAL A 98 -1.55 13.84 10.18
CA VAL A 98 -2.29 13.08 11.20
C VAL A 98 -3.50 13.88 11.62
N ARG A 99 -4.68 13.27 11.54
CA ARG A 99 -5.93 13.87 12.02
C ARG A 99 -6.63 12.96 12.99
N VAL A 100 -7.25 13.58 13.99
CA VAL A 100 -7.98 12.87 15.05
C VAL A 100 -9.42 13.31 15.01
N TYR A 101 -10.33 12.34 14.90
CA TYR A 101 -11.77 12.60 14.92
C TYR A 101 -12.43 11.75 15.97
N GLU A 102 -13.40 12.33 16.66
CA GLU A 102 -14.29 11.61 17.54
C GLU A 102 -15.62 11.36 16.83
N ILE A 103 -16.02 10.09 16.77
CA ILE A 103 -17.27 9.67 16.12
C ILE A 103 -18.20 9.07 17.16
N ARG A 104 -19.37 9.69 17.30
CA ARG A 104 -20.43 9.24 18.21
C ARG A 104 -21.71 8.97 17.43
N ARG A 105 -22.42 7.91 17.80
CA ARG A 105 -23.77 7.67 17.27
C ARG A 105 -24.74 8.66 17.90
N ASN A 106 -25.53 9.35 17.09
CA ASN A 106 -26.56 10.26 17.58
C ASN A 106 -27.74 9.47 18.15
N ALA A 107 -27.96 9.54 19.47
CA ALA A 107 -29.06 8.84 20.14
C ALA A 107 -30.45 9.44 19.82
N ASN A 108 -30.51 10.70 19.40
CA ASN A 108 -31.75 11.42 19.09
C ASN A 108 -32.16 11.27 17.62
N ALA A 109 -31.24 10.87 16.75
CA ALA A 109 -31.61 10.38 15.44
C ALA A 109 -32.32 9.03 15.65
N ALA A 110 -33.52 8.86 15.07
CA ALA A 110 -34.19 7.57 14.96
C ALA A 110 -33.19 6.46 14.52
N PRO A 111 -33.50 5.16 14.68
CA PRO A 111 -32.63 4.04 14.25
C PRO A 111 -32.47 3.93 12.72
N ASP A 112 -32.42 5.06 12.04
CA ASP A 112 -32.27 5.25 10.61
C ASP A 112 -30.84 4.96 10.19
N LEU A 113 -30.72 3.98 9.30
CA LEU A 113 -29.53 3.68 8.53
C LEU A 113 -29.18 4.87 7.61
N PRO A 114 -27.93 5.00 7.15
CA PRO A 114 -27.54 5.96 6.11
C PRO A 114 -28.53 5.97 4.94
N LYS A 115 -29.04 7.16 4.59
CA LYS A 115 -30.05 7.34 3.52
C LYS A 115 -29.51 8.30 2.45
N ALA A 116 -30.09 8.26 1.26
CA ALA A 116 -29.86 9.31 0.27
C ALA A 116 -30.48 10.62 0.75
N LYS A 117 -29.75 11.73 0.65
CA LYS A 117 -30.25 13.05 1.05
C LYS A 117 -31.36 13.50 0.10
N THR A 118 -32.51 13.88 0.65
CA THR A 118 -33.71 14.25 -0.13
C THR A 118 -33.51 15.50 -0.99
N LYS A 119 -32.71 16.47 -0.51
CA LYS A 119 -32.29 17.67 -1.24
C LYS A 119 -30.80 17.55 -1.59
N ALA A 120 -30.47 16.64 -2.50
CA ALA A 120 -29.13 16.49 -3.06
C ALA A 120 -29.08 17.03 -4.50
N PRO A 121 -27.91 17.46 -5.02
CA PRO A 121 -27.77 17.86 -6.43
C PRO A 121 -28.26 16.77 -7.40
N LEU A 122 -28.04 15.50 -7.05
CA LEU A 122 -28.55 14.35 -7.80
C LEU A 122 -30.08 14.29 -7.88
N SER A 123 -30.79 14.75 -6.83
CA SER A 123 -32.25 14.85 -6.83
C SER A 123 -32.73 15.91 -7.81
N ILE A 124 -32.01 17.03 -7.91
CA ILE A 124 -32.30 18.09 -8.88
C ILE A 124 -32.12 17.56 -10.31
N VAL A 125 -31.02 16.83 -10.59
CA VAL A 125 -30.79 16.23 -11.90
C VAL A 125 -31.86 15.20 -12.26
N ALA A 126 -32.32 14.40 -11.30
CA ALA A 126 -33.42 13.46 -11.52
C ALA A 126 -34.74 14.20 -11.88
N LEU A 127 -35.05 15.29 -11.19
CA LEU A 127 -36.22 16.12 -11.49
C LEU A 127 -36.07 16.83 -12.84
N LEU A 128 -34.86 17.27 -13.20
CA LEU A 128 -34.57 17.89 -14.49
C LEU A 128 -34.77 16.90 -15.65
N GLY A 129 -34.38 15.64 -15.49
CA GLY A 129 -34.67 14.58 -16.46
C GLY A 129 -36.18 14.35 -16.67
N CYS A 130 -36.97 14.43 -15.59
CA CYS A 130 -38.44 14.37 -15.67
C CYS A 130 -39.02 15.62 -16.32
N ALA A 131 -38.46 16.79 -15.99
CA ALA A 131 -38.85 18.07 -16.55
C ALA A 131 -38.54 18.18 -18.05
N PHE A 132 -37.53 17.45 -18.56
CA PHE A 132 -37.27 17.37 -20.00
C PHE A 132 -38.16 16.33 -20.70
N SER A 133 -38.54 15.24 -20.05
CA SER A 133 -39.45 14.27 -20.66
C SER A 133 -40.85 14.84 -20.92
N LEU A 134 -41.36 15.75 -20.07
CA LEU A 134 -42.72 16.29 -20.21
C LEU A 134 -42.90 17.18 -21.46
N PRO A 135 -42.06 18.20 -21.73
CA PRO A 135 -42.12 18.97 -22.97
C PRO A 135 -41.91 18.11 -24.21
N LEU A 136 -40.98 17.14 -24.17
CA LEU A 136 -40.77 16.23 -25.31
C LEU A 136 -42.01 15.38 -25.59
N LEU A 137 -42.72 14.94 -24.56
CA LEU A 137 -43.98 14.23 -24.70
C LEU A 137 -45.06 15.13 -25.33
N ILE A 138 -45.21 16.35 -24.84
CA ILE A 138 -46.18 17.33 -25.35
C ILE A 138 -45.89 17.68 -26.81
N LEU A 139 -44.61 17.94 -27.14
CA LEU A 139 -44.20 18.26 -28.52
C LEU A 139 -44.41 17.07 -29.46
N SER A 140 -44.13 15.84 -29.02
CA SER A 140 -44.38 14.64 -29.82
C SER A 140 -45.86 14.48 -30.17
N ILE A 141 -46.75 14.76 -29.21
CA ILE A 141 -48.21 14.75 -29.43
C ILE A 141 -48.62 15.90 -30.36
N SER A 142 -48.14 17.12 -30.10
CA SER A 142 -48.50 18.31 -30.89
C SER A 142 -48.04 18.22 -32.34
N MET A 143 -46.93 17.53 -32.61
CA MET A 143 -46.37 17.35 -33.95
C MET A 143 -46.86 16.06 -34.64
N ASN A 144 -47.74 15.28 -33.98
CA ASN A 144 -48.24 13.99 -34.47
C ASN A 144 -47.12 13.00 -34.87
N ASP A 145 -45.99 13.01 -34.15
CA ASP A 145 -44.86 12.12 -34.40
C ASP A 145 -44.97 10.87 -33.49
N GLY A 146 -45.49 9.79 -34.06
CA GLY A 146 -45.67 8.52 -33.34
C GLY A 146 -44.35 7.88 -32.89
N MET A 147 -43.27 8.06 -33.66
CA MET A 147 -41.97 7.46 -33.33
C MET A 147 -41.31 8.22 -32.17
N ALA A 148 -41.38 9.56 -32.18
CA ALA A 148 -40.94 10.37 -31.05
C ALA A 148 -41.76 10.10 -29.78
N LEU A 149 -43.09 9.95 -29.92
CA LEU A 149 -43.98 9.62 -28.80
C LEU A 149 -43.57 8.29 -28.13
N LEU A 150 -43.38 7.24 -28.93
CA LEU A 150 -42.92 5.94 -28.44
C LEU A 150 -41.54 6.03 -27.81
N ALA A 151 -40.61 6.78 -28.42
CA ALA A 151 -39.28 7.00 -27.86
C ALA A 151 -39.34 7.70 -26.49
N THR A 152 -40.13 8.77 -26.34
CA THR A 152 -40.28 9.48 -25.07
C THR A 152 -40.83 8.57 -23.98
N ILE A 153 -41.87 7.78 -24.28
CA ILE A 153 -42.47 6.85 -23.32
C ILE A 153 -41.45 5.77 -22.92
N LEU A 154 -40.88 5.05 -23.89
CA LEU A 154 -39.94 3.96 -23.61
C LEU A 154 -38.72 4.44 -22.82
N LEU A 155 -38.09 5.54 -23.23
CA LEU A 155 -36.87 6.06 -22.58
C LEU A 155 -37.15 6.68 -21.21
N SER A 156 -38.34 7.27 -20.99
CA SER A 156 -38.70 7.81 -19.68
C SER A 156 -39.04 6.71 -18.69
N PHE A 157 -39.86 5.73 -19.09
CA PHE A 157 -40.24 4.60 -18.23
C PHE A 157 -39.10 3.60 -18.01
N LEU A 158 -38.11 3.54 -18.91
CA LEU A 158 -36.90 2.75 -18.72
C LEU A 158 -36.21 3.09 -17.38
N SER A 159 -36.15 4.37 -17.00
CA SER A 159 -35.56 4.78 -15.72
C SER A 159 -36.31 4.22 -14.52
N THR A 160 -37.64 4.09 -14.59
CA THR A 160 -38.48 3.48 -13.55
C THR A 160 -38.26 1.98 -13.46
N VAL A 161 -38.16 1.28 -14.60
CA VAL A 161 -37.88 -0.17 -14.65
C VAL A 161 -36.52 -0.47 -14.03
N ILE A 162 -35.48 0.29 -14.40
CA ILE A 162 -34.17 0.23 -13.76
C ILE A 162 -34.29 0.52 -12.27
N GLY A 163 -35.13 1.48 -11.89
CA GLY A 163 -35.33 1.85 -10.50
C GLY A 163 -35.91 0.75 -9.62
N ILE A 164 -36.84 -0.03 -10.15
CA ILE A 164 -37.39 -1.21 -9.47
C ILE A 164 -36.31 -2.29 -9.31
N GLY A 165 -35.54 -2.56 -10.37
CA GLY A 165 -34.50 -3.60 -10.33
C GLY A 165 -33.31 -3.27 -9.44
N GLN A 166 -32.96 -1.98 -9.32
CA GLN A 166 -31.78 -1.52 -8.58
C GLN A 166 -32.09 -0.95 -7.20
N LYS A 167 -33.36 -0.89 -6.75
CA LYS A 167 -33.65 -0.37 -5.43
C LYS A 167 -33.01 -1.23 -4.34
N TRP A 168 -32.31 -0.58 -3.41
CA TRP A 168 -31.71 -1.25 -2.26
C TRP A 168 -31.79 -0.42 -0.98
N LYS A 169 -31.48 -1.07 0.14
CA LYS A 169 -31.29 -0.49 1.47
C LYS A 169 -29.97 -0.99 2.04
N LEU A 170 -29.29 -0.12 2.80
CA LEU A 170 -28.05 -0.48 3.49
C LEU A 170 -28.40 -1.17 4.80
N GLU A 171 -27.83 -2.35 5.06
CA GLU A 171 -27.89 -2.98 6.37
C GLU A 171 -26.53 -2.85 7.06
N LEU A 172 -26.52 -2.28 8.27
CA LEU A 172 -25.32 -2.15 9.08
C LEU A 172 -25.42 -3.13 10.24
N THR A 173 -24.51 -4.10 10.28
CA THR A 173 -24.52 -5.18 11.27
C THR A 173 -24.26 -4.64 12.67
N LYS A 174 -25.25 -4.76 13.56
CA LYS A 174 -25.15 -4.34 14.97
C LYS A 174 -24.73 -5.51 15.86
N ARG A 175 -24.16 -5.19 17.03
CA ARG A 175 -23.86 -6.21 18.05
C ARG A 175 -25.17 -6.63 18.70
N THR A 176 -25.31 -7.93 18.93
CA THR A 176 -26.43 -8.43 19.74
C THR A 176 -26.06 -8.57 21.22
N SER A 177 -24.78 -8.83 21.55
CA SER A 177 -24.33 -9.00 22.94
C SER A 177 -23.94 -7.67 23.61
N LYS A 178 -24.23 -7.56 24.91
CA LYS A 178 -23.98 -6.36 25.74
C LYS A 178 -22.74 -6.49 26.63
N ASP A 179 -21.86 -7.45 26.36
CA ASP A 179 -20.70 -7.69 27.22
C ASP A 179 -19.73 -6.50 27.17
N ILE A 180 -19.01 -6.28 28.27
CA ILE A 180 -17.97 -5.26 28.36
C ILE A 180 -16.93 -5.53 27.28
N VAL A 181 -16.71 -4.53 26.43
CA VAL A 181 -15.76 -4.58 25.31
C VAL A 181 -14.68 -3.54 25.49
N PRO A 182 -13.46 -3.79 24.97
CA PRO A 182 -12.43 -2.77 24.93
C PRO A 182 -12.91 -1.54 24.13
N PRO A 183 -12.35 -0.36 24.41
CA PRO A 183 -12.47 0.83 23.56
C PRO A 183 -12.33 0.54 22.06
N GLY A 184 -13.21 1.15 21.26
CA GLY A 184 -13.31 0.94 19.82
C GLY A 184 -12.45 1.89 18.99
N ASP A 185 -11.33 2.37 19.53
CA ASP A 185 -10.46 3.29 18.81
C ASP A 185 -9.87 2.61 17.57
N VAL A 186 -9.86 3.32 16.44
CA VAL A 186 -9.38 2.82 15.15
C VAL A 186 -8.33 3.75 14.57
N VAL A 187 -7.29 3.18 13.98
CA VAL A 187 -6.31 3.90 13.17
C VAL A 187 -6.42 3.47 11.72
N ILE A 188 -6.47 4.45 10.83
CA ILE A 188 -6.57 4.26 9.39
C ILE A 188 -5.33 4.86 8.76
N ARG A 189 -4.56 4.04 8.05
CA ARG A 189 -3.39 4.45 7.27
C ARG A 189 -3.75 4.43 5.79
N TYR A 190 -3.59 5.57 5.13
CA TYR A 190 -3.81 5.68 3.69
C TYR A 190 -2.50 5.52 2.90
N PRO A 191 -2.55 5.20 1.59
CA PRO A 191 -1.37 5.01 0.75
C PRO A 191 -0.41 6.21 0.67
N LYS A 192 -0.90 7.44 0.92
CA LYS A 192 -0.06 8.65 0.98
C LYS A 192 0.77 8.76 2.27
N GLY A 193 0.64 7.79 3.19
CA GLY A 193 1.34 7.77 4.47
C GLY A 193 0.74 8.71 5.51
N ASN A 194 -0.47 9.22 5.29
CA ASN A 194 -1.23 9.97 6.28
C ASN A 194 -2.04 9.03 7.18
N PHE A 195 -2.24 9.45 8.43
CA PHE A 195 -2.97 8.69 9.44
C PHE A 195 -4.24 9.42 9.87
N LEU A 196 -5.31 8.66 10.04
CA LEU A 196 -6.57 9.11 10.58
C LEU A 196 -6.86 8.27 11.83
N VAL A 197 -6.83 8.90 12.99
CA VAL A 197 -7.17 8.27 14.27
C VAL A 197 -8.62 8.60 14.60
N VAL A 198 -9.42 7.58 14.83
CA VAL A 198 -10.85 7.69 15.11
C VAL A 198 -11.11 7.21 16.52
N LYS A 199 -11.53 8.12 17.39
CA LYS A 199 -11.99 7.84 18.75
C LYS A 199 -13.47 7.48 18.68
N CYS A 200 -13.81 6.23 18.99
CA CYS A 200 -15.20 5.79 18.95
C CYS A 200 -15.47 4.58 19.86
N THR A 201 -16.75 4.30 20.08
CA THR A 201 -17.17 3.09 20.81
C THR A 201 -17.00 1.85 19.94
N GLU A 202 -16.81 0.68 20.55
CA GLU A 202 -16.62 -0.58 19.80
C GLU A 202 -17.84 -0.98 18.95
N GLU A 203 -19.03 -0.53 19.32
CA GLU A 203 -20.21 -0.69 18.47
C GLU A 203 -20.10 0.10 17.17
N THR A 204 -19.63 1.35 17.27
CA THR A 204 -19.44 2.25 16.13
C THR A 204 -18.27 1.80 15.26
N SER A 205 -17.17 1.37 15.90
CA SER A 205 -15.98 0.86 15.21
C SER A 205 -16.33 -0.36 14.34
N ARG A 206 -17.06 -1.33 14.92
CA ARG A 206 -17.45 -2.54 14.21
C ARG A 206 -18.46 -2.23 13.11
N GLU A 207 -19.45 -1.39 13.37
CA GLU A 207 -20.47 -1.03 12.38
C GLU A 207 -19.88 -0.29 11.17
N LEU A 208 -18.97 0.66 11.39
CA LEU A 208 -18.42 1.49 10.33
C LEU A 208 -17.21 0.87 9.63
N TYR A 209 -16.30 0.20 10.35
CA TYR A 209 -15.00 -0.16 9.81
C TYR A 209 -14.80 -1.66 9.58
N PHE A 210 -15.27 -2.51 10.50
CA PHE A 210 -14.93 -3.94 10.48
C PHE A 210 -16.03 -4.81 9.86
N ALA A 211 -17.29 -4.58 10.21
CA ALA A 211 -18.43 -5.32 9.67
C ALA A 211 -18.56 -5.09 8.15
N PRO A 212 -19.08 -6.09 7.40
CA PRO A 212 -19.41 -5.90 6.00
C PRO A 212 -20.60 -4.93 5.85
N GLU A 213 -20.52 -4.08 4.81
CA GLU A 213 -21.62 -3.22 4.38
C GLU A 213 -22.46 -3.99 3.35
N GLU A 214 -23.49 -4.68 3.81
CA GLU A 214 -24.33 -5.51 2.96
C GLU A 214 -25.46 -4.68 2.31
N ILE A 215 -25.69 -4.94 1.02
CA ILE A 215 -26.72 -4.30 0.22
C ILE A 215 -27.93 -5.22 0.13
N GLU A 216 -29.03 -4.86 0.79
CA GLU A 216 -30.30 -5.58 0.67
C GLU A 216 -31.13 -4.99 -0.48
N TYR A 217 -31.22 -5.72 -1.59
CA TYR A 217 -32.04 -5.32 -2.73
C TYR A 217 -33.53 -5.60 -2.48
N GLN A 218 -34.40 -4.67 -2.90
CA GLN A 218 -35.85 -4.87 -2.81
C GLN A 218 -36.32 -6.08 -3.64
N VAL A 219 -35.70 -6.29 -4.80
CA VAL A 219 -35.90 -7.51 -5.60
C VAL A 219 -34.84 -8.51 -5.18
N THR A 220 -35.21 -9.47 -4.33
CA THR A 220 -34.31 -10.49 -3.77
C THR A 220 -34.01 -11.60 -4.77
N HIS A 221 -35.01 -12.06 -5.53
CA HIS A 221 -34.86 -13.18 -6.46
C HIS A 221 -34.06 -12.80 -7.72
N PRO A 222 -32.93 -13.50 -8.02
CA PRO A 222 -32.10 -13.21 -9.19
C PRO A 222 -32.83 -13.37 -10.53
N GLU A 223 -33.79 -14.30 -10.62
CA GLU A 223 -34.56 -14.57 -11.84
C GLU A 223 -35.46 -13.38 -12.21
N ILE A 224 -36.14 -12.80 -11.22
CA ILE A 224 -36.98 -11.62 -11.40
C ILE A 224 -36.11 -10.44 -11.84
N TYR A 225 -34.94 -10.26 -11.22
CA TYR A 225 -34.00 -9.21 -11.63
C TYR A 225 -33.53 -9.39 -13.08
N ARG A 226 -33.20 -10.61 -13.51
CA ARG A 226 -32.81 -10.90 -14.91
C ARG A 226 -33.94 -10.56 -15.89
N LEU A 227 -35.19 -10.85 -15.55
CA LEU A 227 -36.35 -10.48 -16.36
C LEU A 227 -36.53 -8.95 -16.44
N ILE A 228 -36.41 -8.24 -15.32
CA ILE A 228 -36.45 -6.77 -15.29
C ILE A 228 -35.31 -6.17 -16.13
N SER A 229 -34.11 -6.74 -16.04
CA SER A 229 -32.96 -6.28 -16.81
C SER A 229 -33.14 -6.53 -18.32
N LEU A 230 -33.68 -7.69 -18.69
CA LEU A 230 -34.04 -8.00 -20.08
C LEU A 230 -35.09 -7.00 -20.60
N LEU A 231 -36.15 -6.74 -19.83
CA LEU A 231 -37.19 -5.77 -20.18
C LEU A 231 -36.59 -4.37 -20.37
N GLY A 232 -35.74 -3.91 -19.44
CA GLY A 232 -35.04 -2.63 -19.55
C GLY A 232 -34.15 -2.55 -20.79
N THR A 233 -33.42 -3.62 -21.11
CA THR A 233 -32.56 -3.66 -22.30
C THR A 233 -33.37 -3.60 -23.59
N LEU A 234 -34.50 -4.32 -23.66
CA LEU A 234 -35.43 -4.24 -24.79
C LEU A 234 -36.03 -2.83 -24.93
N MET A 235 -36.50 -2.23 -23.82
CA MET A 235 -37.03 -0.86 -23.82
C MET A 235 -35.99 0.17 -24.29
N LEU A 236 -34.72 0.00 -23.92
CA LEU A 236 -33.63 0.85 -24.40
C LEU A 236 -33.43 0.70 -25.91
N MET A 237 -33.29 -0.54 -26.40
CA MET A 237 -33.06 -0.79 -27.83
C MET A 237 -34.22 -0.25 -28.69
N PHE A 238 -35.47 -0.58 -28.32
CA PHE A 238 -36.64 -0.06 -29.03
C PHE A 238 -36.76 1.46 -28.89
N GLY A 239 -36.49 2.02 -27.71
CA GLY A 239 -36.53 3.47 -27.48
C GLY A 239 -35.53 4.23 -28.37
N VAL A 240 -34.30 3.74 -28.51
CA VAL A 240 -33.28 4.34 -29.36
C VAL A 240 -33.61 4.17 -30.85
N ILE A 241 -34.14 3.01 -31.26
CA ILE A 241 -34.61 2.78 -32.64
C ILE A 241 -35.76 3.74 -32.98
N CYS A 242 -36.72 3.92 -32.08
CA CYS A 242 -37.81 4.88 -32.26
C CYS A 242 -37.29 6.32 -32.36
N LEU A 243 -36.30 6.68 -31.54
CA LEU A 243 -35.67 8.00 -31.56
C LEU A 243 -34.94 8.29 -32.88
N GLY A 244 -34.23 7.30 -33.43
CA GLY A 244 -33.54 7.42 -34.72
C GLY A 244 -34.49 7.61 -35.91
N ASN A 245 -35.74 7.20 -35.77
CA ASN A 245 -36.79 7.34 -36.80
C ASN A 245 -37.75 8.51 -36.55
N ALA A 246 -37.53 9.30 -35.49
CA ALA A 246 -38.32 10.50 -35.21
C ALA A 246 -38.04 11.63 -36.21
N THR A 247 -38.95 12.59 -36.29
CA THR A 247 -38.77 13.83 -37.05
C THR A 247 -37.53 14.60 -36.58
N LEU A 248 -36.84 15.23 -37.52
CA LEU A 248 -35.60 15.95 -37.26
C LEU A 248 -35.74 17.01 -36.14
N THR A 249 -36.87 17.72 -36.11
CA THR A 249 -37.15 18.72 -35.08
C THR A 249 -37.12 18.11 -33.68
N LEU A 250 -37.78 16.96 -33.48
CA LEU A 250 -37.80 16.29 -32.18
C LEU A 250 -36.47 15.63 -31.86
N GLN A 251 -35.77 15.07 -32.85
CA GLN A 251 -34.40 14.57 -32.67
C GLN A 251 -33.47 15.64 -32.12
N VAL A 252 -33.53 16.88 -32.63
CA VAL A 252 -32.73 18.01 -32.12
C VAL A 252 -33.11 18.34 -30.67
N CYS A 253 -34.40 18.33 -30.32
CA CYS A 253 -34.85 18.55 -28.94
C CYS A 253 -34.36 17.46 -27.98
N PHE A 254 -34.37 16.20 -28.41
CA PHE A 254 -33.80 15.08 -27.65
C PHE A 254 -32.28 15.22 -27.49
N ALA A 255 -31.56 15.56 -28.57
CA ALA A 255 -30.12 15.79 -28.53
C ALA A 255 -29.76 16.90 -27.53
N ALA A 256 -30.47 18.03 -27.57
CA ALA A 256 -30.30 19.12 -26.61
C ALA A 256 -30.55 18.67 -25.16
N SER A 257 -31.64 17.92 -24.93
CA SER A 257 -32.00 17.40 -23.61
C SER A 257 -30.93 16.45 -23.07
N TYR A 258 -30.44 15.50 -23.88
CA TYR A 258 -29.40 14.56 -23.49
C TYR A 258 -28.03 15.23 -23.31
N MET A 259 -27.68 16.24 -24.11
CA MET A 259 -26.44 17.01 -23.90
C MET A 259 -26.48 17.75 -22.55
N LEU A 260 -27.58 18.43 -22.25
CA LEU A 260 -27.77 19.13 -20.96
C LEU A 260 -27.77 18.15 -19.78
N LEU A 261 -28.44 17.00 -19.92
CA LEU A 261 -28.45 15.96 -18.89
C LEU A 261 -27.05 15.37 -18.68
N ASN A 262 -26.33 15.02 -19.74
CA ASN A 262 -24.97 14.51 -19.64
C ASN A 262 -24.04 15.50 -18.93
N ALA A 263 -24.12 16.79 -19.27
CA ALA A 263 -23.39 17.84 -18.58
C ALA A 263 -23.78 17.93 -17.09
N ALA A 264 -25.08 17.88 -16.78
CA ALA A 264 -25.56 17.93 -15.39
C ALA A 264 -25.10 16.70 -14.57
N TYR A 265 -25.17 15.49 -15.12
CA TYR A 265 -24.67 14.28 -14.46
C TYR A 265 -23.15 14.32 -14.27
N TRP A 266 -22.40 14.87 -15.22
CA TRP A 266 -20.95 15.06 -15.08
C TRP A 266 -20.61 16.06 -13.97
N ILE A 267 -21.30 17.20 -13.91
CA ILE A 267 -21.13 18.18 -12.83
C ILE A 267 -21.41 17.53 -11.46
N VAL A 268 -22.49 16.76 -11.36
CA VAL A 268 -22.83 16.05 -10.10
C VAL A 268 -21.79 14.99 -9.76
N ALA A 269 -21.26 14.25 -10.73
CA ALA A 269 -20.20 13.27 -10.51
C ALA A 269 -18.87 13.92 -10.04
N ALA A 270 -18.64 15.19 -10.36
CA ALA A 270 -17.47 15.94 -9.90
C ALA A 270 -17.63 16.51 -8.47
N LEU A 271 -18.85 16.49 -7.91
CA LEU A 271 -19.10 17.01 -6.56
C LEU A 271 -18.71 16.00 -5.46
N PRO A 272 -18.35 16.47 -4.26
CA PRO A 272 -18.02 15.58 -3.15
C PRO A 272 -19.19 14.65 -2.76
N HIS A 273 -18.91 13.36 -2.59
CA HIS A 273 -19.90 12.34 -2.23
C HIS A 273 -20.69 12.67 -0.95
N LYS A 274 -20.10 13.41 0.00
CA LYS A 274 -20.75 13.90 1.23
C LYS A 274 -22.05 14.68 0.98
N LEU A 275 -22.21 15.31 -0.18
CA LEU A 275 -23.42 16.08 -0.52
C LEU A 275 -24.63 15.19 -0.83
N HIS A 276 -24.40 13.93 -1.19
CA HIS A 276 -25.43 12.99 -1.65
C HIS A 276 -25.92 12.06 -0.54
N TRP A 277 -25.06 11.76 0.43
CA TRP A 277 -25.36 10.92 1.58
C TRP A 277 -25.91 11.72 2.76
N ASN A 278 -26.90 11.16 3.45
CA ASN A 278 -27.34 11.64 4.74
C ASN A 278 -26.76 10.73 5.84
N LEU A 279 -25.76 11.26 6.55
CA LEU A 279 -25.02 10.58 7.62
C LEU A 279 -25.25 11.24 8.99
N THR A 280 -26.37 11.94 9.19
CA THR A 280 -26.70 12.61 10.47
C THR A 280 -26.86 11.65 11.66
N CYS A 281 -26.87 10.34 11.41
CA CYS A 281 -26.80 9.31 12.43
C CYS A 281 -25.44 9.26 13.16
N PHE A 282 -24.39 9.86 12.58
CA PHE A 282 -23.07 9.99 13.19
C PHE A 282 -22.74 11.47 13.43
N MET A 283 -22.31 11.78 14.66
CA MET A 283 -21.71 13.05 15.03
C MET A 283 -20.20 12.92 14.90
N VAL A 284 -19.57 13.88 14.22
CA VAL A 284 -18.13 13.88 13.93
C VAL A 284 -17.54 15.17 14.44
N GLU A 285 -16.60 15.06 15.38
CA GLU A 285 -15.91 16.20 15.99
C GLU A 285 -14.40 16.08 15.72
N GLU A 286 -13.78 17.13 15.21
CA GLU A 286 -12.33 17.15 14.95
C GLU A 286 -11.59 17.55 16.23
N GLN A 287 -10.62 16.74 16.65
CA GLN A 287 -9.72 17.03 17.76
C GLN A 287 -8.42 17.66 17.24
N LYS A 288 -7.78 18.51 18.05
CA LYS A 288 -6.57 19.25 17.65
C LYS A 288 -5.29 18.61 18.21
N ILE A 289 -4.21 18.72 17.44
CA ILE A 289 -2.86 18.36 17.84
C ILE A 289 -2.04 19.67 17.90
N GLU A 290 -1.27 19.87 18.97
CA GLU A 290 -0.65 21.16 19.28
C GLU A 290 0.54 21.54 18.36
N LYS A 291 1.30 20.56 17.84
CA LYS A 291 2.48 20.82 16.98
C LYS A 291 2.14 20.88 15.48
N SER A 292 3.09 21.41 14.70
CA SER A 292 3.01 21.53 13.24
C SER A 292 2.77 20.19 12.55
N GLU A 293 2.19 20.26 11.35
CA GLU A 293 1.99 19.10 10.49
C GLU A 293 3.33 18.37 10.28
N PRO A 294 3.37 17.03 10.46
CA PRO A 294 4.58 16.25 10.30
C PRO A 294 5.03 16.25 8.83
N THR A 295 6.34 16.30 8.63
CA THR A 295 6.95 16.34 7.29
C THR A 295 7.33 14.93 6.82
N THR A 296 7.67 14.05 7.75
CA THR A 296 8.10 12.67 7.45
C THR A 296 7.09 11.63 7.92
N PHE A 297 7.16 10.44 7.30
CA PHE A 297 6.33 9.31 7.71
C PHE A 297 6.59 8.89 9.17
N THR A 298 7.84 8.94 9.62
CA THR A 298 8.21 8.58 11.00
C THR A 298 7.63 9.55 12.01
N GLU A 299 7.62 10.86 11.71
CA GLU A 299 6.94 11.87 12.54
C GLU A 299 5.43 11.65 12.57
N ALA A 300 4.82 11.32 11.43
CA ALA A 300 3.39 11.03 11.35
C ALA A 300 3.00 9.78 12.15
N LEU A 301 3.79 8.71 12.02
CA LEU A 301 3.62 7.48 12.80
C LEU A 301 3.76 7.77 14.28
N TRP A 302 4.75 8.57 14.66
CA TRP A 302 4.96 9.01 16.04
C TRP A 302 3.75 9.77 16.59
N GLN A 303 3.24 10.77 15.87
CA GLN A 303 2.06 11.52 16.28
C GLN A 303 0.83 10.61 16.45
N ALA A 304 0.62 9.64 15.55
CA ALA A 304 -0.45 8.67 15.69
C ALA A 304 -0.28 7.78 16.94
N ILE A 305 0.95 7.37 17.27
CA ILE A 305 1.26 6.60 18.50
C ILE A 305 0.99 7.45 19.75
N VAL A 306 1.33 8.74 19.75
CA VAL A 306 1.07 9.65 20.88
C VAL A 306 -0.43 9.81 21.16
N VAL A 307 -1.26 9.85 20.11
CA VAL A 307 -2.72 9.95 20.24
C VAL A 307 -3.34 8.63 20.72
N THR A 308 -2.81 7.50 20.24
CA THR A 308 -3.36 6.16 20.54
C THR A 308 -2.82 5.55 21.82
N LYS A 309 -1.67 6.00 22.32
CA LYS A 309 -0.97 5.50 23.51
C LYS A 309 -0.61 4.01 23.45
N SER A 310 -0.60 3.43 22.25
CA SER A 310 -0.35 2.00 22.00
C SER A 310 0.35 1.83 20.65
N THR A 311 1.19 0.79 20.54
CA THR A 311 1.88 0.43 19.30
C THR A 311 1.43 -0.91 18.70
N GLU A 312 0.50 -1.61 19.36
CA GLU A 312 0.03 -2.93 18.91
C GLU A 312 -0.63 -2.87 17.52
N TRP A 313 -1.40 -1.82 17.26
CA TRP A 313 -2.00 -1.58 15.93
C TRP A 313 -0.94 -1.36 14.84
N CYS A 314 0.25 -0.87 15.17
CA CYS A 314 1.34 -0.70 14.21
C CYS A 314 1.87 -2.07 13.74
N LYS A 315 1.96 -3.04 14.66
CA LYS A 315 2.40 -4.42 14.36
C LYS A 315 1.35 -5.14 13.49
N ILE A 316 0.08 -5.05 13.88
CA ILE A 316 -1.03 -5.70 13.20
C ILE A 316 -1.21 -5.12 11.78
N GLY A 317 -1.24 -3.79 11.68
CA GLY A 317 -1.38 -3.06 10.42
C GLY A 317 -0.13 -3.04 9.54
N LYS A 318 0.98 -3.66 9.97
CA LYS A 318 2.29 -3.61 9.31
C LYS A 318 2.67 -2.15 8.95
N ALA A 319 2.47 -1.26 9.92
CA ALA A 319 2.76 0.16 9.80
C ALA A 319 4.27 0.41 9.68
N ALA A 320 5.06 -0.41 10.38
CA ALA A 320 6.52 -0.38 10.40
C ALA A 320 7.12 -1.73 9.95
N PRO A 321 8.35 -1.75 9.42
CA PRO A 321 9.11 -2.98 9.16
C PRO A 321 9.31 -3.83 10.43
N MET A 322 9.33 -5.15 10.26
CA MET A 322 9.62 -6.10 11.34
C MET A 322 11.14 -6.29 11.49
N THR A 323 11.83 -5.24 11.92
CA THR A 323 13.26 -5.31 12.27
C THR A 323 13.45 -5.01 13.75
N GLU A 324 14.56 -5.47 14.33
CA GLU A 324 14.89 -5.23 15.73
C GLU A 324 14.93 -3.74 16.07
N ALA A 325 15.58 -2.93 15.23
CA ALA A 325 15.60 -1.47 15.37
C ALA A 325 14.19 -0.85 15.40
N TRP A 326 13.27 -1.30 14.54
CA TRP A 326 11.89 -0.81 14.55
C TRP A 326 11.08 -1.31 15.75
N ASN A 327 11.33 -2.53 16.22
CA ASN A 327 10.71 -3.07 17.42
C ASN A 327 11.12 -2.27 18.67
N GLN A 328 12.42 -1.95 18.79
CA GLN A 328 12.94 -1.11 19.87
C GLN A 328 12.39 0.31 19.76
N TRP A 329 12.40 0.90 18.56
CA TRP A 329 11.83 2.24 18.34
C TRP A 329 10.35 2.32 18.72
N LEU A 330 9.55 1.30 18.37
CA LEU A 330 8.14 1.23 18.76
C LEU A 330 8.00 1.11 20.29
N HIS A 331 8.85 0.33 20.95
CA HIS A 331 8.84 0.21 22.40
C HIS A 331 9.13 1.56 23.07
N ASP A 332 10.19 2.25 22.65
CA ASP A 332 10.59 3.55 23.18
C ASP A 332 9.50 4.60 22.92
N ALA A 333 8.92 4.60 21.71
CA ALA A 333 7.79 5.44 21.35
C ALA A 333 6.58 5.17 22.28
N GLU A 334 6.26 3.93 22.58
CA GLU A 334 5.14 3.62 23.47
C GLU A 334 5.34 4.16 24.89
N VAL A 335 6.56 4.01 25.42
CA VAL A 335 6.93 4.53 26.74
C VAL A 335 6.78 6.05 26.77
N GLN A 336 7.32 6.75 25.75
CA GLN A 336 7.21 8.21 25.64
C GLN A 336 5.76 8.67 25.39
N ALA A 337 4.96 7.90 24.65
CA ALA A 337 3.56 8.24 24.44
C ALA A 337 2.76 8.20 25.75
N LYS A 338 3.06 7.27 26.66
CA LYS A 338 2.34 7.11 27.94
C LYS A 338 2.63 8.23 28.96
N THR A 339 3.78 8.90 28.89
CA THR A 339 4.13 10.00 29.81
C THR A 339 3.37 11.30 29.51
N VAL A 340 2.83 11.42 28.31
CA VAL A 340 2.22 12.64 27.78
C VAL A 340 0.77 12.79 28.23
N GLY A 341 0.47 13.89 28.93
CA GLY A 341 -0.88 14.28 29.33
C GLY A 341 -1.76 14.76 28.16
N GLN A 342 -3.08 14.74 28.39
CA GLN A 342 -4.09 15.35 27.53
C GLN A 342 -4.77 16.46 28.33
N TYR A 343 -5.09 17.58 27.69
CA TYR A 343 -5.91 18.63 28.29
C TYR A 343 -7.07 18.98 27.37
N VAL A 344 -8.22 19.26 27.97
CA VAL A 344 -9.39 19.78 27.25
C VAL A 344 -9.26 21.31 27.29
N ASP A 345 -9.16 21.93 26.11
CA ASP A 345 -9.10 23.38 25.99
C ASP A 345 -10.47 24.01 26.33
N GLY A 346 -10.51 25.31 26.67
CA GLY A 346 -11.72 26.04 27.08
C GLY A 346 -12.85 26.11 26.04
N MET A 347 -12.67 25.49 24.87
CA MET A 347 -13.64 25.31 23.79
C MET A 347 -14.08 23.83 23.61
N ASP A 348 -13.83 22.98 24.61
CA ASP A 348 -14.21 21.54 24.65
C ASP A 348 -13.48 20.64 23.64
N TYR A 349 -12.31 21.08 23.15
CA TYR A 349 -11.43 20.27 22.28
C TYR A 349 -10.35 19.58 23.11
N THR A 350 -10.25 18.25 23.01
CA THR A 350 -9.11 17.49 23.54
C THR A 350 -7.87 17.80 22.70
N THR A 351 -6.87 18.42 23.33
CA THR A 351 -5.58 18.73 22.70
C THR A 351 -4.51 17.79 23.21
N TYR A 352 -3.74 17.21 22.28
CA TYR A 352 -2.64 16.30 22.58
C TYR A 352 -1.32 17.07 22.53
N GLN A 353 -0.65 17.15 23.69
CA GLN A 353 0.73 17.65 23.75
C GLN A 353 1.66 16.62 23.10
N LEU A 354 2.68 17.07 22.37
CA LEU A 354 3.71 16.19 21.84
C LEU A 354 4.98 16.42 22.66
N PRO A 355 5.59 15.36 23.23
CA PRO A 355 6.78 15.53 24.06
C PRO A 355 7.97 15.95 23.18
N ASP A 356 9.02 16.41 23.83
CA ASP A 356 10.27 16.80 23.17
C ASP A 356 11.13 15.56 22.90
N TRP A 357 10.65 14.70 22.01
CA TRP A 357 11.33 13.49 21.55
C TRP A 357 11.40 13.53 20.03
N ASP A 358 12.60 13.39 19.46
CA ASP A 358 12.83 13.37 18.02
C ASP A 358 12.73 11.92 17.50
N PRO A 359 11.62 11.56 16.83
CA PRO A 359 11.41 10.20 16.36
C PRO A 359 12.39 9.80 15.25
N GLN A 360 12.87 10.75 14.46
CA GLN A 360 13.74 10.45 13.32
C GLN A 360 15.19 10.26 13.76
N LYS A 361 15.65 11.04 14.75
CA LYS A 361 16.96 10.85 15.38
C LYS A 361 17.03 9.49 16.07
N ALA A 362 16.04 9.14 16.90
CA ALA A 362 16.00 7.86 17.60
C ALA A 362 16.05 6.65 16.65
N LEU A 363 15.32 6.71 15.52
CA LEU A 363 15.36 5.65 14.52
C LEU A 363 16.74 5.55 13.84
N ARG A 364 17.40 6.68 13.57
CA ARG A 364 18.74 6.68 12.95
C ARG A 364 19.78 6.03 13.85
N GLU A 365 19.75 6.33 15.15
CA GLU A 365 20.63 5.74 16.16
C GLU A 365 20.45 4.22 16.22
N LEU A 366 19.20 3.74 16.23
CA LEU A 366 18.90 2.30 16.26
C LEU A 366 19.22 1.56 14.95
N MET A 367 19.17 2.24 13.80
CA MET A 367 19.45 1.61 12.50
C MET A 367 20.94 1.54 12.17
N ASN A 368 21.76 2.45 12.70
CA ASN A 368 23.20 2.48 12.52
C ASN A 368 23.89 2.48 13.89
N PRO A 369 23.92 1.34 14.61
CA PRO A 369 24.68 1.26 15.85
C PRO A 369 26.18 1.38 15.51
N THR A 370 26.73 2.60 15.63
CA THR A 370 28.17 2.86 15.49
C THR A 370 28.94 2.24 16.66
N PHE A 371 28.30 2.14 17.83
CA PHE A 371 28.81 1.55 19.05
C PHE A 371 27.92 0.38 19.47
N ASN A 372 28.53 -0.73 19.89
CA ASN A 372 27.82 -1.93 20.35
C ASN A 372 27.41 -1.84 21.85
N HIS A 373 27.87 -0.78 22.54
CA HIS A 373 27.65 -0.51 23.95
C HIS A 373 27.32 0.97 24.19
N ASP A 374 26.63 1.30 25.29
CA ASP A 374 26.36 2.69 25.70
C ASP A 374 27.68 3.46 25.81
N SER A 375 27.94 4.33 24.83
CA SER A 375 29.12 5.17 24.79
C SER A 375 28.79 6.57 25.32
N SER A 376 29.78 7.28 25.89
CA SER A 376 29.56 8.68 26.26
C SER A 376 29.42 9.51 24.99
N GLY A 377 28.46 10.43 24.91
CA GLY A 377 28.25 11.26 23.71
C GLY A 377 29.50 12.05 23.24
N SER A 378 30.49 12.22 24.12
CA SER A 378 31.81 12.76 23.75
C SER A 378 32.65 11.82 22.88
N ALA A 379 32.53 10.50 23.05
CA ALA A 379 33.27 9.50 22.28
C ALA A 379 32.72 9.38 20.84
N GLU A 380 31.41 9.42 20.68
CA GLU A 380 30.77 9.43 19.35
C GLU A 380 31.15 10.69 18.57
N ALA A 381 31.11 11.85 19.24
CA ALA A 381 31.48 13.13 18.64
C ALA A 381 32.94 13.17 18.15
N GLU A 382 33.88 12.59 18.91
CA GLU A 382 35.29 12.54 18.49
C GLU A 382 35.51 11.57 17.32
N TYR A 383 34.85 10.41 17.32
CA TYR A 383 34.89 9.48 16.19
C TYR A 383 34.34 10.13 14.91
N ASP A 384 33.17 10.76 14.99
CA ASP A 384 32.55 11.45 13.85
C ASP A 384 33.42 12.60 13.35
N ARG A 385 34.01 13.38 14.26
CA ARG A 385 34.97 14.44 13.93
C ARG A 385 36.15 13.90 13.12
N LEU A 386 36.75 12.78 13.55
CA LEU A 386 37.89 12.17 12.85
C LEU A 386 37.48 11.64 11.46
N ARG A 387 36.31 10.99 11.35
CA ARG A 387 35.78 10.53 10.06
C ARG A 387 35.43 11.69 9.12
N ASP A 388 34.93 12.80 9.66
CA ASP A 388 34.64 14.01 8.88
C ASP A 388 35.91 14.68 8.37
N LEU A 389 36.96 14.77 9.18
CA LEU A 389 38.26 15.26 8.72
C LEU A 389 38.81 14.39 7.57
N ALA A 390 38.70 13.05 7.68
CA ALA A 390 39.07 12.15 6.59
C ALA A 390 38.25 12.40 5.32
N ARG A 391 36.92 12.60 5.43
CA ARG A 391 36.04 12.94 4.30
C ARG A 391 36.42 14.27 3.65
N GLN A 392 36.77 15.28 4.45
CA GLN A 392 37.22 16.58 3.94
C GLN A 392 38.52 16.44 3.14
N GLU A 393 39.51 15.71 3.66
CA GLU A 393 40.77 15.43 2.95
C GLU A 393 40.55 14.60 1.67
N GLN A 394 39.61 13.66 1.68
CA GLN A 394 39.19 12.93 0.48
C GLN A 394 38.61 13.88 -0.59
N GLY A 395 37.78 14.84 -0.18
CA GLY A 395 37.23 15.85 -1.07
C GLY A 395 38.32 16.74 -1.69
N LYS A 396 39.31 17.18 -0.89
CA LYS A 396 40.47 17.93 -1.37
C LYS A 396 41.31 17.12 -2.35
N ARG A 397 41.57 15.84 -2.04
CA ARG A 397 42.25 14.91 -2.94
C ARG A 397 41.54 14.80 -4.28
N GLN A 398 40.22 14.60 -4.27
CA GLN A 398 39.42 14.50 -5.51
C GLN A 398 39.50 15.80 -6.31
N HIS A 399 39.43 16.96 -5.64
CA HIS A 399 39.58 18.27 -6.27
C HIS A 399 40.96 18.47 -6.93
N CYS A 400 42.05 18.01 -6.30
CA CYS A 400 43.39 18.03 -6.91
C CYS A 400 43.45 17.15 -8.17
N PHE A 401 42.85 15.95 -8.14
CA PHE A 401 42.79 15.06 -9.31
C PHE A 401 41.88 15.58 -10.42
N ASP A 402 40.77 16.24 -10.08
CA ASP A 402 39.88 16.86 -11.06
C ASP A 402 40.54 18.08 -11.72
N LYS A 403 41.31 18.87 -10.96
CA LYS A 403 42.15 19.96 -11.52
C LYS A 403 43.28 19.45 -12.40
N ALA A 404 43.86 18.29 -12.07
CA ALA A 404 44.91 17.67 -12.87
C ALA A 404 44.37 17.01 -14.16
N ARG A 405 43.05 16.82 -14.28
CA ARG A 405 42.41 16.16 -15.43
C ARG A 405 41.98 17.19 -16.49
N ILE A 406 42.83 17.37 -17.50
CA ILE A 406 42.58 18.27 -18.64
C ILE A 406 41.42 17.71 -19.53
N PRO A 407 40.46 18.53 -20.00
CA PRO A 407 39.43 18.12 -20.97
C PRO A 407 40.00 17.81 -22.37
N PRO A 408 39.27 17.07 -23.23
CA PRO A 408 39.74 16.76 -24.58
C PRO A 408 39.90 18.05 -25.42
N ILE A 409 41.09 18.19 -26.01
CA ILE A 409 41.52 19.33 -26.82
C ILE A 409 40.85 19.28 -28.21
N PRO A 410 40.32 20.39 -28.76
CA PRO A 410 39.85 20.45 -30.14
C PRO A 410 41.01 20.22 -31.14
N PRO A 411 40.80 19.53 -32.27
CA PRO A 411 41.85 19.29 -33.26
C PRO A 411 42.31 20.61 -33.89
N GLY A 412 43.45 21.14 -33.44
CA GLY A 412 44.06 22.36 -34.01
C GLY A 412 45.08 23.10 -33.13
N SER A 413 45.06 22.92 -31.80
CA SER A 413 45.90 23.72 -30.88
C SER A 413 47.21 23.04 -30.46
N ARG A 414 47.96 22.44 -31.38
CA ARG A 414 49.26 21.77 -31.08
C ARG A 414 50.31 22.73 -30.49
N GLN A 415 50.28 24.01 -30.82
CA GLN A 415 51.26 25.00 -30.33
C GLN A 415 51.02 25.49 -28.89
N ALA A 416 49.82 25.30 -28.33
CA ALA A 416 49.52 25.64 -26.93
C ALA A 416 49.90 24.52 -25.96
N TYR A 417 50.11 23.30 -26.46
CA TYR A 417 50.42 22.11 -25.65
C TYR A 417 51.93 21.89 -25.43
N GLU A 418 52.78 22.45 -26.30
CA GLU A 418 54.24 22.37 -26.19
C GLU A 418 54.83 23.38 -25.18
N ARG A 419 54.05 24.36 -24.70
CA ARG A 419 54.40 25.16 -23.51
C ARG A 419 53.90 24.43 -22.28
N GLY A 420 54.76 23.56 -21.77
CA GLY A 420 54.47 22.64 -20.69
C GLY A 420 53.96 23.28 -19.40
N ASP A 421 52.95 22.63 -18.84
CA ASP A 421 52.56 22.73 -17.42
C ASP A 421 52.69 21.36 -16.73
N GLY A 422 53.64 20.53 -17.20
CA GLY A 422 53.97 19.26 -16.55
C GLY A 422 54.42 19.44 -15.09
N ALA A 423 54.99 20.60 -14.76
CA ALA A 423 55.33 20.98 -13.38
C ALA A 423 54.07 21.21 -12.53
N ALA A 424 53.08 21.96 -13.03
CA ALA A 424 51.81 22.19 -12.32
C ALA A 424 50.99 20.90 -12.15
N ALA A 425 50.97 20.04 -13.16
CA ALA A 425 50.32 18.73 -13.07
C ALA A 425 51.02 17.79 -12.08
N HIS A 426 52.35 17.85 -11.99
CA HIS A 426 53.12 17.11 -11.00
C HIS A 426 52.87 17.64 -9.58
N GLU A 427 52.82 18.96 -9.40
CA GLU A 427 52.53 19.60 -8.11
C GLU A 427 51.13 19.25 -7.59
N LEU A 428 50.10 19.32 -8.44
CA LEU A 428 48.74 18.89 -8.10
C LEU A 428 48.65 17.40 -7.77
N SER A 429 49.48 16.57 -8.42
CA SER A 429 49.57 15.13 -8.13
C SER A 429 50.23 14.86 -6.77
N GLU A 430 51.32 15.55 -6.46
CA GLU A 430 51.98 15.46 -5.15
C GLU A 430 51.09 16.02 -4.02
N GLU A 431 50.37 17.12 -4.26
CA GLU A 431 49.36 17.64 -3.33
C GLU A 431 48.22 16.64 -3.11
N GLY A 432 47.71 16.02 -4.20
CA GLY A 432 46.72 14.95 -4.12
C GLY A 432 47.20 13.73 -3.33
N LYS A 433 48.49 13.37 -3.45
CA LYS A 433 49.12 12.32 -2.63
C LYS A 433 49.20 12.71 -1.16
N ARG A 434 49.56 13.96 -0.83
CA ARG A 434 49.58 14.46 0.56
C ARG A 434 48.19 14.42 1.20
N HIS A 435 47.16 14.87 0.48
CA HIS A 435 45.78 14.75 0.94
C HIS A 435 45.34 13.28 1.09
N GLY A 436 45.82 12.39 0.23
CA GLY A 436 45.64 10.94 0.41
C GLY A 436 46.26 10.42 1.70
N GLN A 437 47.51 10.80 1.99
CA GLN A 437 48.19 10.41 3.23
C GLN A 437 47.49 10.96 4.48
N LEU A 438 47.02 12.21 4.45
CA LEU A 438 46.28 12.81 5.57
C LEU A 438 44.91 12.14 5.78
N MET A 439 44.20 11.84 4.69
CA MET A 439 42.96 11.06 4.74
C MET A 439 43.20 9.68 5.39
N ASP A 440 44.26 8.98 4.98
CA ASP A 440 44.62 7.68 5.56
C ASP A 440 45.01 7.81 7.05
N GLN A 441 45.71 8.87 7.43
CA GLN A 441 46.04 9.16 8.85
C GLN A 441 44.79 9.39 9.70
N TYR A 442 43.84 10.21 9.24
CA TYR A 442 42.60 10.47 9.98
C TYR A 442 41.70 9.24 10.05
N ASN A 443 41.60 8.45 8.97
CA ASN A 443 40.88 7.18 9.01
C ASN A 443 41.52 6.20 10.00
N LYS A 444 42.85 6.11 10.02
CA LYS A 444 43.58 5.29 10.99
C LYS A 444 43.33 5.75 12.43
N GLN A 445 43.39 7.06 12.70
CA GLN A 445 43.08 7.60 14.03
C GLN A 445 41.63 7.30 14.45
N ALA A 446 40.66 7.43 13.55
CA ALA A 446 39.27 7.08 13.81
C ALA A 446 39.10 5.59 14.12
N SER A 447 39.75 4.73 13.31
CA SER A 447 39.77 3.27 13.46
C SER A 447 40.37 2.83 14.78
N ASP A 448 41.54 3.37 15.16
CA ASP A 448 42.21 3.05 16.41
C ASP A 448 41.39 3.53 17.61
N TYR A 449 40.73 4.69 17.49
CA TYR A 449 39.87 5.25 18.52
C TYR A 449 38.65 4.35 18.78
N ILE A 450 37.87 4.04 17.74
CA ILE A 450 36.67 3.18 17.87
C ILE A 450 37.04 1.76 18.33
N PHE A 451 38.16 1.21 17.83
CA PHE A 451 38.65 -0.09 18.25
C PHE A 451 38.94 -0.12 19.75
N ARG A 452 39.68 0.88 20.25
CA ARG A 452 40.05 0.98 21.65
C ARG A 452 38.84 1.18 22.55
N GLU A 453 37.89 2.00 22.13
CA GLU A 453 36.66 2.23 22.89
C GLU A 453 35.78 0.97 22.95
N ASN A 454 35.60 0.26 21.82
CA ASN A 454 34.76 -0.95 21.80
C ASN A 454 35.44 -2.14 22.51
N ASN A 455 36.78 -2.23 22.49
CA ASN A 455 37.55 -3.33 23.07
C ASN A 455 38.22 -2.97 24.41
N ALA A 456 37.74 -1.93 25.10
CA ALA A 456 38.26 -1.55 26.41
C ALA A 456 38.07 -2.65 27.47
N VAL A 457 38.98 -2.72 28.45
CA VAL A 457 38.94 -3.73 29.52
C VAL A 457 37.60 -3.67 30.25
N GLY A 458 36.86 -4.79 30.24
CA GLY A 458 35.54 -4.91 30.85
C GLY A 458 34.34 -4.70 29.90
N ARG A 459 34.57 -4.34 28.62
CA ARG A 459 33.50 -4.27 27.61
C ARG A 459 33.34 -5.55 26.80
N VAL A 460 34.44 -6.23 26.50
CA VAL A 460 34.47 -7.52 25.79
C VAL A 460 35.27 -8.54 26.58
N ASP A 461 34.89 -9.81 26.46
CA ASP A 461 35.63 -10.93 27.04
C ASP A 461 37.01 -11.08 26.36
N GLY A 462 37.99 -11.67 27.04
CA GLY A 462 39.38 -11.75 26.52
C GLY A 462 39.56 -12.59 25.25
N ASP A 463 38.59 -13.44 24.95
CA ASP A 463 38.45 -14.26 23.74
C ASP A 463 37.57 -13.59 22.66
N THR A 464 37.13 -12.35 22.88
CA THR A 464 36.23 -11.62 21.99
C THR A 464 36.92 -10.39 21.38
N ILE A 465 36.60 -10.08 20.12
CA ILE A 465 37.03 -8.87 19.43
C ILE A 465 35.84 -8.18 18.76
N ASP A 466 35.69 -6.88 19.02
CA ASP A 466 34.64 -6.04 18.44
C ASP A 466 35.17 -5.20 17.26
N LEU A 467 34.57 -5.41 16.09
CA LEU A 467 34.90 -4.72 14.84
C LEU A 467 33.79 -3.77 14.37
N HIS A 468 32.79 -3.45 15.22
CA HIS A 468 31.77 -2.45 14.90
C HIS A 468 32.40 -1.06 14.70
N GLY A 469 31.84 -0.29 13.76
CA GLY A 469 32.35 1.03 13.38
C GLY A 469 33.58 1.02 12.47
N GLN A 470 34.20 -0.14 12.21
CA GLN A 470 35.37 -0.23 11.32
C GLN A 470 35.00 -0.26 9.84
N TYR A 471 35.89 0.27 8.99
CA TYR A 471 35.82 0.03 7.55
C TYR A 471 36.39 -1.34 7.20
N VAL A 472 36.03 -1.86 6.03
CA VAL A 472 36.37 -3.24 5.62
C VAL A 472 37.87 -3.54 5.69
N LYS A 473 38.72 -2.63 5.18
CA LYS A 473 40.17 -2.80 5.21
C LYS A 473 40.74 -2.74 6.64
N GLU A 474 40.21 -1.83 7.46
CA GLU A 474 40.61 -1.66 8.85
C GLU A 474 40.27 -2.94 9.66
N ALA A 475 39.06 -3.45 9.48
CA ALA A 475 38.59 -4.68 10.12
C ALA A 475 39.41 -5.91 9.70
N GLU A 476 39.82 -5.99 8.44
CA GLU A 476 40.67 -7.07 7.91
C GLU A 476 42.05 -7.07 8.57
N GLU A 477 42.74 -5.92 8.58
CA GLU A 477 44.06 -5.78 9.19
C GLU A 477 44.04 -6.12 10.69
N ILE A 478 43.03 -5.62 11.42
CA ILE A 478 42.86 -5.87 12.85
C ILE A 478 42.57 -7.34 13.13
N LEU A 479 41.67 -7.97 12.35
CA LEU A 479 41.29 -9.36 12.55
C LEU A 479 42.46 -10.31 12.28
N GLU A 480 43.20 -10.12 11.19
CA GLU A 480 44.38 -10.94 10.88
C GLU A 480 45.42 -10.87 11.99
N GLN A 481 45.69 -9.67 12.52
CA GLN A 481 46.64 -9.50 13.62
C GLN A 481 46.16 -10.22 14.89
N ARG A 482 44.86 -10.12 15.23
CA ARG A 482 44.29 -10.80 16.39
C ARG A 482 44.34 -12.32 16.27
N ILE A 483 44.04 -12.86 15.08
CA ILE A 483 44.09 -14.30 14.82
C ILE A 483 45.53 -14.82 14.98
N ARG A 484 46.52 -14.14 14.39
CA ARG A 484 47.94 -14.53 14.53
C ARG A 484 48.40 -14.49 15.98
N TYR A 485 48.02 -13.45 16.72
CA TYR A 485 48.31 -13.34 18.15
C TYR A 485 47.65 -14.47 18.96
N ALA A 486 46.39 -14.79 18.66
CA ALA A 486 45.64 -15.87 19.32
C ALA A 486 46.30 -17.24 19.09
N GLN A 487 46.74 -17.51 17.86
CA GLN A 487 47.47 -18.73 17.50
C GLN A 487 48.81 -18.82 18.22
N GLN A 488 49.57 -17.72 18.30
CA GLN A 488 50.88 -17.69 19.00
C GLN A 488 50.75 -17.89 20.52
N THR A 489 49.64 -17.44 21.10
CA THR A 489 49.38 -17.54 22.55
C THR A 489 48.64 -18.83 22.94
N GLY A 490 48.37 -19.72 21.99
CA GLY A 490 47.72 -21.01 22.24
C GLY A 490 46.21 -20.93 22.52
N GLN A 491 45.54 -19.84 22.11
CA GLN A 491 44.09 -19.74 22.21
C GLN A 491 43.42 -20.71 21.25
N THR A 492 42.35 -21.37 21.70
CA THR A 492 41.65 -22.40 20.90
C THR A 492 40.57 -21.81 20.00
N HIS A 493 40.01 -20.65 20.37
CA HIS A 493 38.90 -20.01 19.66
C HIS A 493 38.95 -18.48 19.81
N LEU A 494 38.20 -17.80 18.94
CA LEU A 494 37.99 -16.35 18.96
C LEU A 494 36.53 -16.03 18.61
N HIS A 495 35.89 -15.19 19.40
CA HIS A 495 34.59 -14.60 19.11
C HIS A 495 34.77 -13.24 18.43
N VAL A 496 34.12 -13.03 17.28
CA VAL A 496 34.16 -11.76 16.54
C VAL A 496 32.76 -11.14 16.53
N LEU A 497 32.64 -9.93 17.06
CA LEU A 497 31.41 -9.13 16.99
C LEU A 497 31.44 -8.31 15.69
N VAL A 498 30.45 -8.55 14.83
CA VAL A 498 30.24 -7.84 13.57
C VAL A 498 28.77 -7.41 13.45
N PRO A 499 28.48 -6.28 12.77
CA PRO A 499 27.10 -5.85 12.59
C PRO A 499 26.29 -6.90 11.82
N ALA A 500 25.04 -7.11 12.25
CA ALA A 500 24.13 -8.08 11.66
C ALA A 500 23.87 -7.74 10.17
N SER A 501 24.57 -8.44 9.27
CA SER A 501 24.45 -8.22 7.83
C SER A 501 23.14 -8.81 7.26
N ILE A 502 22.52 -8.04 6.38
CA ILE A 502 21.39 -8.46 5.53
C ILE A 502 21.81 -9.70 4.71
N THR A 503 21.08 -10.79 4.93
CA THR A 503 21.29 -12.15 4.41
C THR A 503 21.99 -12.30 3.05
N ARG A 504 23.02 -13.17 3.04
CA ARG A 504 23.88 -13.66 1.93
C ARG A 504 23.18 -13.89 0.56
N LYS A 505 21.87 -14.14 0.56
CA LYS A 505 21.06 -14.47 -0.62
C LYS A 505 20.84 -13.28 -1.58
N ILE A 506 20.84 -12.05 -1.09
CA ILE A 506 20.67 -10.83 -1.91
C ILE A 506 22.00 -10.41 -2.56
N TRP A 507 23.12 -10.69 -1.89
CA TRP A 507 24.45 -10.23 -2.29
C TRP A 507 25.03 -10.99 -3.49
N LEU A 508 24.85 -12.32 -3.54
CA LEU A 508 25.26 -13.14 -4.69
C LEU A 508 24.51 -12.78 -5.98
N THR A 509 23.26 -12.30 -5.86
CA THR A 509 22.47 -11.83 -7.01
C THR A 509 22.92 -10.45 -7.50
N LEU A 510 23.35 -9.56 -6.58
CA LEU A 510 23.90 -8.24 -6.93
C LEU A 510 25.34 -8.32 -7.47
N LEU A 511 26.18 -9.19 -6.93
CA LEU A 511 27.57 -9.37 -7.38
C LEU A 511 27.65 -9.89 -8.82
N ARG A 512 26.69 -10.72 -9.24
CA ARG A 512 26.59 -11.24 -10.61
C ARG A 512 26.06 -10.22 -11.62
N LEU A 513 25.36 -9.19 -11.17
CA LEU A 513 24.87 -8.08 -12.00
C LEU A 513 25.89 -6.94 -12.13
N LEU A 514 26.76 -6.76 -11.12
CA LEU A 514 27.77 -5.70 -11.10
C LEU A 514 29.06 -6.06 -11.87
N SER A 515 29.29 -7.32 -12.25
CA SER A 515 30.47 -7.73 -13.03
C SER A 515 30.40 -7.39 -14.53
N ILE A 516 29.33 -6.74 -15.01
CA ILE A 516 29.12 -6.44 -16.45
C ILE A 516 29.33 -4.94 -16.79
N VAL A 517 29.53 -4.06 -15.81
CA VAL A 517 29.83 -2.64 -16.09
C VAL A 517 31.04 -2.20 -15.29
N GLY A 518 32.20 -2.18 -15.95
CA GLY A 518 33.39 -1.53 -15.42
C GLY A 518 33.18 -0.01 -15.35
N LYS A 519 33.01 0.53 -14.13
CA LYS A 519 33.43 1.88 -13.68
C LYS A 519 32.82 2.21 -12.31
N GLY A 520 33.67 2.64 -11.39
CA GLY A 520 33.28 3.45 -10.22
C GLY A 520 32.86 2.69 -8.97
N ASN A 521 33.82 2.18 -8.19
CA ASN A 521 33.58 1.73 -6.83
C ASN A 521 33.44 2.92 -5.87
N HIS A 522 32.31 3.62 -5.93
CA HIS A 522 31.84 4.46 -4.84
C HIS A 522 30.33 4.25 -4.68
N SER A 523 29.95 3.31 -3.81
CA SER A 523 28.56 3.18 -3.38
C SER A 523 28.28 4.28 -2.33
N PRO A 524 27.33 5.21 -2.56
CA PRO A 524 26.98 6.29 -1.61
C PRO A 524 26.11 5.84 -0.43
N ALA A 525 26.00 4.53 -0.19
CA ALA A 525 25.22 3.96 0.90
C ALA A 525 26.15 3.04 1.68
N HIS A 526 26.35 3.36 2.95
CA HIS A 526 27.15 2.64 3.94
C HIS A 526 26.52 1.27 4.24
N VAL A 527 26.51 0.37 3.26
CA VAL A 527 26.12 -1.03 3.43
C VAL A 527 27.37 -1.78 3.90
N GLN A 528 27.35 -2.16 5.17
CA GLN A 528 28.47 -2.73 5.91
C GLN A 528 28.85 -4.12 5.36
N LYS A 529 30.03 -4.19 4.70
CA LYS A 529 30.60 -5.39 4.06
C LYS A 529 31.56 -6.17 4.98
N ILE A 530 31.53 -5.94 6.29
CA ILE A 530 32.51 -6.51 7.23
C ILE A 530 32.34 -8.03 7.35
N LYS A 531 31.13 -8.52 7.65
CA LYS A 531 30.87 -9.95 7.82
C LYS A 531 31.32 -10.82 6.63
N PRO A 532 30.96 -10.51 5.36
CA PRO A 532 31.46 -11.27 4.21
C PRO A 532 32.99 -11.30 4.10
N ARG A 533 33.70 -10.22 4.46
CA ARG A 533 35.17 -10.19 4.43
C ARG A 533 35.77 -11.03 5.56
N VAL A 534 35.18 -11.01 6.75
CA VAL A 534 35.57 -11.89 7.86
C VAL A 534 35.41 -13.37 7.47
N GLU A 535 34.32 -13.73 6.79
CA GLU A 535 34.12 -15.09 6.24
C GLU A 535 35.20 -15.48 5.21
N GLU A 536 35.65 -14.53 4.39
CA GLU A 536 36.71 -14.72 3.38
C GLU A 536 38.09 -14.91 4.03
N ILE A 537 38.44 -14.09 5.03
CA ILE A 537 39.69 -14.23 5.80
C ILE A 537 39.75 -15.59 6.50
N CYS A 538 38.64 -16.04 7.09
CA CYS A 538 38.58 -17.38 7.68
C CYS A 538 38.85 -18.49 6.65
N GLN A 539 38.33 -18.35 5.42
CA GLN A 539 38.58 -19.30 4.33
C GLN A 539 40.03 -19.24 3.84
N GLU A 540 40.61 -18.04 3.68
CA GLU A 540 42.00 -17.83 3.27
C GLU A 540 42.98 -18.44 4.28
N LEU A 541 42.67 -18.36 5.58
CA LEU A 541 43.47 -18.92 6.67
C LEU A 541 43.15 -20.41 6.97
N GLY A 542 42.21 -21.02 6.24
CA GLY A 542 41.81 -22.43 6.45
C GLY A 542 41.09 -22.69 7.78
N LEU A 543 40.49 -21.66 8.39
CA LEU A 543 39.80 -21.73 9.67
C LEU A 543 38.31 -22.03 9.48
N GLN A 544 37.77 -22.89 10.33
CA GLN A 544 36.33 -23.14 10.39
C GLN A 544 35.65 -22.12 11.30
N TYR A 545 34.47 -21.65 10.91
CA TYR A 545 33.69 -20.68 11.68
C TYR A 545 32.22 -21.07 11.77
N SER A 546 31.54 -20.59 12.82
CA SER A 546 30.10 -20.69 12.99
C SER A 546 29.52 -19.32 13.34
N THR A 547 28.32 -19.02 12.86
CA THR A 547 27.63 -17.75 13.16
C THR A 547 26.50 -18.03 14.15
N GLU A 548 26.48 -17.30 15.25
CA GLU A 548 25.36 -17.34 16.19
C GLU A 548 24.14 -16.58 15.61
N PRO A 549 22.94 -17.18 15.58
CA PRO A 549 21.79 -16.62 14.87
C PRO A 549 21.29 -15.24 15.33
N ASN A 550 21.67 -14.77 16.54
CA ASN A 550 20.95 -13.68 17.21
C ASN A 550 21.79 -12.49 17.69
N ALA A 551 23.12 -12.47 17.52
CA ALA A 551 23.96 -11.46 18.19
C ALA A 551 25.06 -10.82 17.33
N GLY A 552 25.12 -11.08 16.01
CA GLY A 552 26.24 -10.61 15.20
C GLY A 552 27.59 -11.22 15.63
N ARG A 553 27.58 -12.33 16.39
CA ARG A 553 28.76 -13.03 16.88
C ARG A 553 29.16 -14.15 15.92
N MET A 554 30.44 -14.19 15.57
CA MET A 554 31.06 -15.30 14.84
C MET A 554 32.06 -16.02 15.75
N TYR A 555 31.90 -17.32 15.90
CA TYR A 555 32.87 -18.20 16.55
C TYR A 555 33.87 -18.71 15.51
N ILE A 556 35.16 -18.47 15.73
CA ILE A 556 36.25 -18.94 14.86
C ILE A 556 37.06 -19.97 15.65
N ASN A 557 37.16 -21.19 15.11
CA ASN A 557 38.02 -22.22 15.67
C ASN A 557 39.45 -22.05 15.13
N LEU A 558 40.40 -21.79 16.03
CA LEU A 558 41.81 -21.55 15.70
C LEU A 558 42.64 -22.83 15.58
N THR A 559 42.08 -23.99 15.96
CA THR A 559 42.77 -25.30 15.98
C THR A 559 42.63 -26.10 14.68
N GLY A 560 41.87 -25.60 13.70
CA GLY A 560 41.64 -26.29 12.41
C GLY A 560 40.62 -27.44 12.47
N GLY A 561 40.00 -27.70 13.63
CA GLY A 561 38.89 -28.64 13.79
C GLY A 561 37.52 -28.04 13.42
N PRO A 562 36.43 -28.84 13.47
CA PRO A 562 35.08 -28.34 13.24
C PRO A 562 34.73 -27.23 14.24
N ALA A 563 34.01 -26.20 13.78
CA ALA A 563 33.54 -25.08 14.59
C ALA A 563 32.25 -25.44 15.35
N ASP A 564 32.28 -26.53 16.11
CA ASP A 564 31.19 -26.94 16.98
C ASP A 564 31.24 -26.12 18.27
N MET A 565 30.16 -25.40 18.56
CA MET A 565 30.09 -24.58 19.77
C MET A 565 30.10 -25.48 21.03
N PRO A 566 30.95 -25.20 22.03
CA PRO A 566 30.81 -25.85 23.32
C PRO A 566 29.49 -25.42 23.97
N SER A 567 28.63 -26.38 24.29
CA SER A 567 27.39 -26.14 25.03
C SER A 567 27.72 -25.48 26.38
N GLN A 568 27.28 -24.23 26.60
CA GLN A 568 27.44 -23.53 27.88
C GLN A 568 26.75 -24.33 29.00
N HIS A 569 27.55 -25.01 29.81
CA HIS A 569 27.15 -25.49 31.12
C HIS A 569 27.28 -24.34 32.11
N HIS A 570 26.14 -23.81 32.58
CA HIS A 570 26.08 -22.95 33.75
C HIS A 570 26.59 -23.71 34.98
N THR A 571 27.75 -23.32 35.50
CA THR A 571 28.29 -23.79 36.77
C THR A 571 27.68 -22.98 37.93
N GLY A 572 26.64 -23.53 38.56
CA GLY A 572 26.16 -23.13 39.88
C GLY A 572 26.24 -24.31 40.84
N ALA A 573 27.13 -24.23 41.82
CA ALA A 573 27.38 -25.29 42.81
C ALA A 573 26.31 -25.30 43.93
N GLY A 574 25.83 -26.49 44.31
CA GLY A 574 25.17 -26.76 45.61
C GLY A 574 23.90 -27.62 45.56
N ALA A 575 24.04 -28.95 45.53
CA ALA A 575 22.98 -29.97 45.58
C ALA A 575 22.42 -30.19 47.02
N PRO A 576 21.37 -31.02 47.29
CA PRO A 576 21.28 -32.43 46.87
C PRO A 576 19.97 -32.85 46.19
N HIS A 577 20.13 -33.65 45.15
CA HIS A 577 19.08 -34.31 44.38
C HIS A 577 18.78 -35.69 45.01
N TYR A 578 17.52 -35.98 45.32
CA TYR A 578 17.04 -37.34 45.52
C TYR A 578 16.75 -37.99 44.16
N GLN A 579 17.15 -39.24 44.03
CA GLN A 579 17.13 -40.06 42.83
C GLN A 579 15.77 -40.74 42.67
N GLN A 580 15.14 -40.69 41.48
CA GLN A 580 14.13 -41.70 41.12
C GLN A 580 14.10 -41.99 39.61
N HIS A 581 14.13 -43.29 39.33
CA HIS A 581 14.31 -43.98 38.06
C HIS A 581 13.17 -43.80 37.05
N HIS A 582 13.52 -43.68 35.77
CA HIS A 582 12.65 -44.10 34.66
C HIS A 582 13.02 -45.52 34.20
N GLY A 583 12.04 -46.43 34.27
CA GLY A 583 12.08 -47.79 33.73
C GLY A 583 11.32 -47.89 32.40
N GLN A 584 11.86 -48.78 31.56
CA GLN A 584 11.52 -49.16 30.19
C GLN A 584 10.04 -49.49 29.90
N GLN A 585 9.65 -49.41 28.62
CA GLN A 585 8.89 -50.48 27.96
C GLN A 585 9.15 -50.53 26.45
N GLN A 586 9.42 -51.75 25.95
CA GLN A 586 9.68 -52.12 24.57
C GLN A 586 8.54 -53.03 24.05
N GLN A 587 8.16 -52.81 22.79
CA GLN A 587 7.65 -53.73 21.74
C GLN A 587 6.39 -54.60 21.94
N GLN A 588 5.48 -54.55 20.95
CA GLN A 588 5.11 -55.72 20.11
C GLN A 588 4.34 -55.33 18.83
N GLN A 589 4.22 -56.29 17.91
CA GLN A 589 4.25 -56.21 16.43
C GLN A 589 3.00 -56.89 15.81
N TYR A 590 2.54 -56.45 14.62
CA TYR A 590 1.82 -57.20 13.54
C TYR A 590 1.66 -56.20 12.35
N GLY A 591 2.18 -56.31 11.11
CA GLY A 591 2.16 -57.36 10.06
C GLY A 591 0.97 -57.11 9.09
N GLY A 592 1.01 -56.92 7.77
CA GLY A 592 2.02 -56.84 6.68
C GLY A 592 1.29 -56.64 5.32
N GLY A 593 2.00 -56.28 4.24
CA GLY A 593 1.47 -56.23 2.86
C GLY A 593 2.41 -55.55 1.84
N GLN A 594 2.94 -56.30 0.88
CA GLN A 594 4.00 -55.93 -0.09
C GLN A 594 3.48 -55.38 -1.44
N GLN A 595 4.34 -54.60 -2.14
CA GLN A 595 4.65 -54.55 -3.61
C GLN A 595 5.04 -53.10 -4.02
N GLN A 596 5.78 -52.78 -5.09
CA GLN A 596 6.99 -53.26 -5.77
C GLN A 596 7.51 -52.06 -6.63
N TYR A 597 8.80 -52.04 -6.95
CA TYR A 597 9.59 -50.99 -7.64
C TYR A 597 9.03 -50.44 -8.98
N GLY A 598 9.34 -49.16 -9.26
CA GLY A 598 9.27 -48.54 -10.59
C GLY A 598 10.10 -47.24 -10.71
N GLN A 599 10.95 -47.15 -11.74
CA GLN A 599 12.02 -46.17 -11.98
C GLN A 599 11.59 -44.78 -12.51
N GLN A 600 12.50 -43.82 -12.31
CA GLN A 600 12.82 -42.58 -13.05
C GLN A 600 11.96 -42.17 -14.28
N THR A 601 11.56 -40.89 -14.29
CA THR A 601 11.68 -39.99 -15.46
C THR A 601 11.51 -38.53 -15.03
N GLY A 602 12.39 -37.65 -15.52
CA GLY A 602 12.57 -36.28 -15.04
C GLY A 602 11.61 -35.24 -15.63
N TYR A 603 11.55 -34.08 -14.98
CA TYR A 603 11.03 -32.83 -15.53
C TYR A 603 11.87 -31.62 -15.05
N PRO A 604 11.93 -30.54 -15.85
CA PRO A 604 12.92 -29.47 -15.75
C PRO A 604 12.51 -28.33 -14.81
N ALA A 605 13.53 -27.58 -14.39
CA ALA A 605 13.42 -26.32 -13.68
C ALA A 605 12.64 -25.27 -14.49
N GLN A 606 11.70 -24.58 -13.83
CA GLN A 606 10.98 -23.45 -14.40
C GLN A 606 11.28 -22.18 -13.60
N HIS A 607 11.81 -21.19 -14.32
CA HIS A 607 11.98 -19.81 -13.92
C HIS A 607 10.62 -19.17 -13.58
N GLN A 608 10.47 -18.60 -12.38
CA GLN A 608 9.35 -17.72 -12.06
C GLN A 608 9.69 -16.28 -12.43
N GLN A 609 9.10 -15.85 -13.54
CA GLN A 609 9.03 -14.46 -14.00
C GLN A 609 7.70 -13.86 -13.53
N TYR A 610 7.77 -12.62 -13.03
CA TYR A 610 6.64 -11.77 -12.65
C TYR A 610 5.62 -11.62 -13.80
N GLY A 611 4.33 -11.79 -13.51
CA GLY A 611 3.23 -11.58 -14.46
C GLY A 611 1.85 -11.87 -13.86
N GLY A 612 1.42 -11.08 -12.87
CA GLY A 612 0.10 -11.23 -12.24
C GLY A 612 -0.95 -10.28 -12.83
N GLN A 613 -1.55 -10.64 -13.97
CA GLN A 613 -2.79 -10.02 -14.46
C GLN A 613 -3.38 -10.87 -15.61
N GLN A 614 -3.98 -12.04 -15.31
CA GLN A 614 -4.78 -12.76 -16.31
C GLN A 614 -5.80 -13.79 -15.77
N GLN A 615 -5.99 -13.90 -14.45
CA GLN A 615 -6.80 -14.99 -13.90
C GLN A 615 -8.32 -14.72 -13.82
N HIS A 616 -8.80 -13.53 -14.21
CA HIS A 616 -10.24 -13.21 -14.20
C HIS A 616 -10.96 -13.38 -15.55
N GLN A 617 -10.26 -13.74 -16.63
CA GLN A 617 -10.88 -13.85 -17.96
C GLN A 617 -11.30 -15.29 -18.32
N ASN A 618 -10.69 -16.31 -17.71
CA ASN A 618 -10.90 -17.70 -18.12
C ASN A 618 -12.20 -18.31 -17.55
N GLN A 619 -12.72 -17.79 -16.43
CA GLN A 619 -13.97 -18.29 -15.85
C GLN A 619 -15.22 -17.80 -16.60
N ASN A 620 -15.13 -16.65 -17.27
CA ASN A 620 -16.21 -16.07 -18.08
C ASN A 620 -16.28 -16.70 -19.49
N GLN A 621 -15.20 -17.31 -19.97
CA GLN A 621 -15.15 -17.98 -21.28
C GLN A 621 -15.86 -19.34 -21.24
N ASN A 622 -15.64 -20.15 -20.20
CA ASN A 622 -16.33 -21.45 -20.06
C ASN A 622 -17.86 -21.31 -19.92
N GLN A 623 -18.36 -20.30 -19.19
CA GLN A 623 -19.81 -20.07 -19.08
C GLN A 623 -20.42 -19.57 -20.40
N ASN A 624 -19.68 -18.77 -21.17
CA ASN A 624 -20.13 -18.31 -22.49
C ASN A 624 -20.16 -19.46 -23.51
N GLU A 625 -19.22 -20.42 -23.44
CA GLU A 625 -19.24 -21.60 -24.31
C GLU A 625 -20.43 -22.52 -24.03
N GLU A 626 -20.81 -22.72 -22.77
CA GLU A 626 -22.00 -23.50 -22.41
C GLU A 626 -23.30 -22.81 -22.89
N LEU A 627 -23.40 -21.48 -22.74
CA LEU A 627 -24.53 -20.70 -23.24
C LEU A 627 -24.60 -20.69 -24.78
N GLU A 628 -23.46 -20.62 -25.46
CA GLU A 628 -23.39 -20.66 -26.93
C GLU A 628 -23.77 -22.06 -27.47
N GLN A 629 -23.38 -23.12 -26.78
CA GLN A 629 -23.81 -24.49 -27.10
C GLN A 629 -25.31 -24.68 -26.87
N LEU A 630 -25.87 -24.11 -25.81
CA LEU A 630 -27.31 -24.14 -25.55
C LEU A 630 -28.08 -23.35 -26.62
N ALA A 631 -27.57 -22.17 -27.01
CA ALA A 631 -28.14 -21.34 -28.06
C ALA A 631 -28.11 -22.05 -29.43
N LYS A 632 -26.98 -22.67 -29.80
CA LYS A 632 -26.85 -23.48 -31.05
C LYS A 632 -27.81 -24.67 -31.08
N LYS A 633 -28.17 -25.23 -29.92
CA LYS A 633 -29.12 -26.36 -29.81
C LYS A 633 -30.59 -25.92 -29.85
N LEU A 634 -30.89 -24.71 -29.38
CA LEU A 634 -32.26 -24.18 -29.28
C LEU A 634 -32.68 -23.34 -30.49
N LEU A 635 -31.75 -22.63 -31.15
CA LEU A 635 -32.03 -21.82 -32.35
C LEU A 635 -32.71 -22.62 -33.47
N PRO A 636 -32.24 -23.83 -33.85
CA PRO A 636 -32.86 -24.59 -34.93
C PRO A 636 -34.28 -25.08 -34.61
N LYS A 637 -34.58 -25.30 -33.32
CA LYS A 637 -35.91 -25.70 -32.86
C LYS A 637 -36.88 -24.53 -32.90
N LEU A 638 -36.44 -23.33 -32.52
CA LEU A 638 -37.22 -22.10 -32.63
C LEU A 638 -37.46 -21.71 -34.11
N PHE A 639 -36.46 -21.85 -34.99
CA PHE A 639 -36.64 -21.61 -36.42
C PHE A 639 -37.56 -22.63 -37.11
N ARG A 640 -37.59 -23.89 -36.66
CA ARG A 640 -38.58 -24.88 -37.14
C ARG A 640 -40.00 -24.59 -36.64
N ALA A 641 -40.15 -24.08 -35.41
CA ALA A 641 -41.45 -23.67 -34.88
C ALA A 641 -42.00 -22.44 -35.62
N CYS A 642 -41.15 -21.48 -35.98
CA CYS A 642 -41.57 -20.27 -36.72
C CYS A 642 -41.83 -20.51 -38.22
N ARG A 643 -41.31 -21.58 -38.83
CA ARG A 643 -41.63 -21.95 -40.22
C ARG A 643 -43.02 -22.59 -40.40
N GLY A 644 -43.72 -22.93 -39.31
CA GLY A 644 -45.07 -23.50 -39.35
C GLY A 644 -46.22 -22.48 -39.44
N CYS A 645 -45.94 -21.17 -39.30
CA CYS A 645 -46.98 -20.14 -39.17
C CYS A 645 -47.08 -19.12 -40.31
N CYS A 646 -46.36 -19.29 -41.42
CA CYS A 646 -46.47 -18.37 -42.56
C CYS A 646 -46.61 -19.12 -43.90
N VAL A 647 -47.78 -19.74 -44.11
CA VAL A 647 -48.36 -19.94 -45.45
C VAL A 647 -49.87 -19.80 -45.33
N VAL A 648 -50.40 -18.58 -45.49
CA VAL A 648 -51.63 -18.25 -46.25
C VAL A 648 -51.51 -16.77 -46.65
N MET A 649 -51.85 -16.51 -47.92
CA MET A 649 -51.86 -15.25 -48.68
C MET A 649 -52.20 -13.97 -47.92
#